data_AF-A0A6L7NJN5-F1
#
_entry.id   AF-A0A6L7NJN5-F1
#
_cell.length_a   1.000
_cell.length_b   1.000
_cell.length_c   1.000
_cell.angle_alpha   90.00
_cell.angle_beta   90.00
_cell.angle_gamma   90.00
#
_symmetry.space_group_name_H-M   'P 1'
#
loop_
_entity.id
_entity.type
_entity.pdbx_description
1 polymer ?
#
loop_
_entity_poly.entity_id
_entity_poly.type
_entity_poly.pdbx_seq_one_letter_code
_entity_poly.pdbx_strand_id
1 'polypeptide(L)'
;MALRYRYSRWDGSQDVADLDADEVLSGLTDDLMNFGDLQHALRNLMQRGMRSPEGARRQGLRDLLQRLRQQRRQALDRFDLGSVFDDIQRQIDEIVDLERDTLDERLEEAGPPPAPAPAPGDGESDPDEAGGDAASERADESEGGEAGSGSPQAGAPDAPSEFGDMLRAIVERKQAQLDDLPDDAPGRMRALQDYEFMNPEAAQKYQELVDSLRQQMLNAFFKDMSQSIQDMSPQDMERMQEMVRDLNTMMQQRLSGEEPDFEAFMEKYGDLFGDDPPQSLDELLQQMQQQAAAMQNLMDSLPGGMRQQLQDLVADRLGDPGMQQQLAELASNLEALMPMRDLRNQYPFRGGEELDLQAAMRLMGEMQDMDQVERQLERTQYGGDLDEIDADKLEELLGEEARETLEQLRQLLQILEDAGYIRRKGNSWELTPRGNRKIGEGALAEIYANLKRQDFGKHNVAEFGRYGERADDSKHYEFGDPFHLDLRQTLMNSMYREGPQVPVSLDPDDFEVYRSETLTQTATVLMLDLSWSMALRGSFQAAKKVALALNNLIRMKYARDSLYLVGFSAYARELKTEDLPYARWDETVLGTNMHHALLIAQRLLAKHKVGTRQIIMISDGEPTAHLQDGVSHFSYPPSQMTIRETLKEVQNCTKKDIVINIFMLDRNYYLKEFVSRVARINRGRVFYTTPDELGEYILVDFVSNKRKSLSSA
;
A
#
# COMPACT_ATOMS: atom_id res chain seq x y z
N MET A 1 22.68 15.90 -31.56
CA MET A 1 23.69 15.77 -30.48
C MET A 1 23.33 14.52 -29.71
N ALA A 2 24.15 13.46 -29.74
CA ALA A 2 23.85 12.24 -29.00
C ALA A 2 24.25 12.44 -27.53
N LEU A 3 23.27 12.42 -26.62
CA LEU A 3 23.50 12.44 -25.18
C LEU A 3 24.23 11.15 -24.79
N ARG A 4 25.46 11.27 -24.31
CA ARG A 4 26.23 10.16 -23.73
C ARG A 4 25.88 10.07 -22.25
N TYR A 5 25.14 9.04 -21.86
CA TYR A 5 24.91 8.71 -20.47
C TYR A 5 26.13 7.99 -19.89
N ARG A 6 26.60 8.43 -18.73
CA ARG A 6 27.73 7.84 -18.01
C ARG A 6 27.18 7.31 -16.68
N TYR A 7 27.13 5.99 -16.54
CA TYR A 7 26.67 5.35 -15.32
C TYR A 7 27.81 5.32 -14.30
N SER A 8 27.54 5.75 -13.06
CA SER A 8 28.43 5.62 -11.90
C SER A 8 27.74 4.80 -10.80
N ARG A 9 28.53 4.27 -9.86
CA ARG A 9 28.00 3.63 -8.66
C ARG A 9 27.34 4.70 -7.79
N TRP A 10 26.19 4.39 -7.21
CA TRP A 10 25.44 5.29 -6.32
C TRP A 10 26.32 5.72 -5.15
N ASP A 11 26.52 7.03 -5.00
CA ASP A 11 27.39 7.64 -3.98
C ASP A 11 26.68 8.78 -3.21
N GLY A 12 25.36 8.90 -3.37
CA GLY A 12 24.54 9.92 -2.71
C GLY A 12 24.66 11.33 -3.31
N SER A 13 25.49 11.54 -4.34
CA SER A 13 25.67 12.84 -5.01
C SER A 13 24.91 12.97 -6.33
N GLN A 14 24.18 11.92 -6.75
CA GLN A 14 23.35 11.96 -7.95
C GLN A 14 22.04 12.71 -7.64
N ASP A 15 21.77 13.79 -8.38
CA ASP A 15 20.42 14.39 -8.43
C ASP A 15 19.43 13.34 -8.92
N VAL A 16 18.55 12.85 -8.03
CA VAL A 16 17.36 12.12 -8.45
C VAL A 16 16.49 13.15 -9.16
N ALA A 17 16.27 12.96 -10.47
CA ALA A 17 15.46 13.89 -11.24
C ALA A 17 14.11 14.12 -10.54
N ASP A 18 13.81 15.39 -10.25
CA ASP A 18 12.54 15.82 -9.67
C ASP A 18 11.38 15.18 -10.43
N LEU A 19 10.38 14.72 -9.68
CA LEU A 19 9.14 14.18 -10.23
C LEU A 19 8.47 15.24 -11.12
N ASP A 20 8.42 15.01 -12.43
CA ASP A 20 7.69 15.86 -13.35
C ASP A 20 6.17 15.65 -13.17
N ALA A 21 5.43 16.73 -12.94
CA ALA A 21 3.98 16.70 -12.82
C ALA A 21 3.30 16.06 -14.04
N ASP A 22 3.89 16.18 -15.23
CA ASP A 22 3.38 15.56 -16.45
C ASP A 22 3.50 14.03 -16.40
N GLU A 23 4.57 13.49 -15.82
CA GLU A 23 4.74 12.05 -15.64
C GLU A 23 3.77 11.50 -14.61
N VAL A 24 3.57 12.20 -13.49
CA VAL A 24 2.61 11.81 -12.45
C VAL A 24 1.19 11.79 -13.03
N LEU A 25 0.80 12.83 -13.77
CA LEU A 25 -0.51 12.90 -14.41
C LEU A 25 -0.70 11.81 -15.47
N SER A 26 0.34 11.48 -16.23
CA SER A 26 0.32 10.36 -17.18
C SER A 26 0.08 9.02 -16.46
N GLY A 27 0.77 8.80 -15.34
CA GLY A 27 0.67 7.57 -14.54
C GLY A 27 -0.72 7.25 -13.99
N LEU A 28 -1.53 8.28 -13.70
CA LEU A 28 -2.92 8.12 -13.24
C LEU A 28 -3.97 8.22 -14.36
N THR A 29 -3.59 8.65 -15.56
CA THR A 29 -4.52 8.90 -16.67
C THR A 29 -5.26 7.63 -17.09
N ASP A 30 -4.57 6.49 -17.19
CA ASP A 30 -5.20 5.24 -17.61
C ASP A 30 -6.28 4.76 -16.63
N ASP A 31 -5.98 4.81 -15.34
CA ASP A 31 -6.93 4.42 -14.28
C ASP A 31 -8.12 5.39 -14.24
N LEU A 32 -7.87 6.70 -14.33
CA LEU A 32 -8.93 7.71 -14.43
C LEU A 32 -9.81 7.47 -15.66
N MET A 33 -9.22 7.15 -16.80
CA MET A 33 -9.96 6.89 -18.04
C MET A 33 -10.83 5.64 -17.94
N ASN A 34 -10.35 4.61 -17.24
CA ASN A 34 -11.05 3.35 -17.02
C ASN A 34 -12.22 3.50 -16.04
N PHE A 35 -11.96 4.06 -14.86
CA PHE A 35 -12.92 4.05 -13.76
C PHE A 35 -13.77 5.33 -13.68
N GLY A 36 -13.31 6.43 -14.29
CA GLY A 36 -13.99 7.71 -14.24
C GLY A 36 -14.01 8.33 -12.84
N ASP A 37 -13.02 8.01 -12.01
CA ASP A 37 -12.89 8.50 -10.64
C ASP A 37 -11.42 8.84 -10.34
N LEU A 38 -11.17 10.12 -10.06
CA LEU A 38 -9.82 10.61 -9.75
C LEU A 38 -9.32 10.08 -8.40
N GLN A 39 -10.20 9.94 -7.39
CA GLN A 39 -9.80 9.41 -6.08
C GLN A 39 -9.32 7.98 -6.21
N HIS A 40 -10.06 7.19 -6.98
CA HIS A 40 -9.70 5.81 -7.26
C HIS A 40 -8.38 5.72 -8.05
N ALA A 41 -8.19 6.58 -9.07
CA ALA A 41 -6.96 6.63 -9.85
C ALA A 41 -5.73 7.02 -9.00
N LEU A 42 -5.86 8.04 -8.15
CA LEU A 42 -4.80 8.44 -7.21
C LEU A 42 -4.47 7.30 -6.23
N ARG A 43 -5.49 6.65 -5.67
CA ARG A 43 -5.31 5.50 -4.78
C ARG A 43 -4.57 4.35 -5.46
N ASN A 44 -4.97 3.98 -6.68
CA ASN A 44 -4.30 2.92 -7.44
C ASN A 44 -2.84 3.28 -7.76
N LEU A 45 -2.58 4.55 -8.09
CA LEU A 45 -1.23 5.06 -8.29
C LEU A 45 -0.36 4.91 -7.03
N MET A 46 -0.87 5.35 -5.88
CA MET A 46 -0.16 5.27 -4.59
C MET A 46 0.06 3.82 -4.15
N GLN A 47 -0.93 2.94 -4.34
CA GLN A 47 -0.82 1.53 -4.02
C GLN A 47 0.22 0.81 -4.88
N ARG A 48 0.14 0.97 -6.21
CA ARG A 48 0.98 0.25 -7.18
C ARG A 48 2.39 0.84 -7.29
N GLY A 49 2.53 2.13 -6.98
CA GLY A 49 3.69 2.93 -7.36
C GLY A 49 3.65 3.32 -8.84
N MET A 50 4.71 3.99 -9.28
CA MET A 50 4.83 4.51 -10.64
C MET A 50 5.96 3.84 -11.42
N ARG A 51 5.83 3.83 -12.74
CA ARG A 51 6.94 3.49 -13.63
C ARG A 51 7.31 4.73 -14.42
N SER A 52 8.57 5.13 -14.31
CA SER A 52 9.13 6.19 -15.16
C SER A 52 9.19 5.72 -16.62
N PRO A 53 9.11 6.64 -17.60
CA PRO A 53 9.34 6.34 -19.01
C PRO A 53 10.66 5.61 -19.29
N GLU A 54 11.67 5.78 -18.43
CA GLU A 54 12.98 5.11 -18.53
C GLU A 54 12.97 3.67 -17.98
N GLY A 55 11.82 3.19 -17.49
CA GLY A 55 11.64 1.84 -16.95
C GLY A 55 11.96 1.70 -15.47
N ALA A 56 12.44 2.76 -14.80
CA ALA A 56 12.63 2.77 -13.36
C ALA A 56 11.26 2.66 -12.65
N ARG A 57 11.11 1.66 -11.78
CA ARG A 57 9.89 1.46 -10.99
C ARG A 57 10.07 2.13 -9.63
N ARG A 58 9.23 3.11 -9.34
CA ARG A 58 9.05 3.66 -8.00
C ARG A 58 8.10 2.76 -7.22
N GLN A 59 8.42 2.56 -5.95
CA GLN A 59 7.66 1.70 -5.06
C GLN A 59 6.36 2.38 -4.64
N GLY A 60 5.32 1.58 -4.37
CA GLY A 60 4.07 2.06 -3.79
C GLY A 60 3.84 1.54 -2.37
N LEU A 61 2.71 1.92 -1.78
CA LEU A 61 2.29 1.42 -0.46
C LEU A 61 2.21 -0.11 -0.40
N ARG A 62 1.88 -0.77 -1.51
CA ARG A 62 1.84 -2.23 -1.57
C ARG A 62 3.23 -2.85 -1.44
N ASP A 63 4.25 -2.21 -2.00
CA ASP A 63 5.62 -2.68 -1.92
C ASP A 63 6.16 -2.50 -0.49
N LEU A 64 5.87 -1.37 0.17
CA LEU A 64 6.18 -1.14 1.59
C LEU A 64 5.50 -2.17 2.50
N LEU A 65 4.19 -2.38 2.33
CA LEU A 65 3.43 -3.38 3.08
C LEU A 65 4.00 -4.80 2.87
N GLN A 66 4.42 -5.12 1.66
CA GLN A 66 5.03 -6.42 1.35
C GLN A 66 6.40 -6.57 2.04
N ARG A 67 7.24 -5.53 2.05
CA ARG A 67 8.52 -5.52 2.76
C ARG A 67 8.32 -5.71 4.26
N LEU A 68 7.38 -4.97 4.86
CA LEU A 68 7.03 -5.08 6.28
C LEU A 68 6.58 -6.49 6.65
N ARG A 69 5.67 -7.07 5.88
CA ARG A 69 5.21 -8.46 6.07
C ARG A 69 6.32 -9.48 5.93
N GLN A 70 7.26 -9.24 5.01
CA GLN A 70 8.41 -10.11 4.81
C GLN A 70 9.35 -10.04 6.01
N GLN A 71 9.64 -8.84 6.52
CA GLN A 71 10.47 -8.64 7.70
C GLN A 71 9.87 -9.29 8.95
N ARG A 72 8.56 -9.10 9.20
CA ARG A 72 7.85 -9.78 10.29
C ARG A 72 7.99 -11.29 10.19
N ARG A 73 7.80 -11.86 8.99
CA ARG A 73 7.93 -13.31 8.78
C ARG A 73 9.36 -13.78 9.04
N GLN A 74 10.37 -13.04 8.57
CA GLN A 74 11.77 -13.35 8.81
C GLN A 74 12.11 -13.34 10.31
N ALA A 75 11.58 -12.39 11.08
CA ALA A 75 11.74 -12.36 12.53
C ALA A 75 11.13 -13.60 13.20
N LEU A 76 9.88 -13.95 12.85
CA LEU A 76 9.17 -15.12 13.40
C LEU A 76 9.85 -16.46 13.05
N ASP A 77 10.43 -16.56 11.85
CA ASP A 77 11.10 -17.77 11.36
C ASP A 77 12.55 -17.89 11.88
N ARG A 78 13.16 -16.80 12.37
CA ARG A 78 14.56 -16.76 12.81
C ARG A 78 14.72 -17.07 14.29
N PHE A 79 13.91 -16.42 15.13
CA PHE A 79 14.08 -16.44 16.58
C PHE A 79 13.17 -17.44 17.28
N ASP A 80 13.64 -17.94 18.43
CA ASP A 80 12.85 -18.76 19.35
C ASP A 80 12.70 -18.07 20.70
N LEU A 81 11.46 -17.68 21.04
CA LEU A 81 11.15 -17.08 22.35
C LEU A 81 11.16 -18.09 23.50
N GLY A 82 11.08 -19.39 23.22
CA GLY A 82 11.14 -20.43 24.25
C GLY A 82 12.49 -20.49 24.96
N SER A 83 13.57 -20.18 24.22
CA SER A 83 14.96 -20.25 24.69
C SER A 83 15.37 -19.25 25.78
N VAL A 84 14.56 -18.20 26.00
CA VAL A 84 14.88 -17.10 26.93
C VAL A 84 15.11 -17.59 28.36
N PHE A 85 14.37 -18.62 28.77
CA PHE A 85 14.46 -19.19 30.12
C PHE A 85 15.47 -20.34 30.21
N ASP A 86 15.86 -20.93 29.07
CA ASP A 86 16.89 -21.96 29.02
C ASP A 86 18.28 -21.37 29.37
N ASP A 87 18.52 -20.09 29.06
CA ASP A 87 19.74 -19.39 29.49
C ASP A 87 19.78 -19.17 31.02
N ILE A 88 18.64 -18.74 31.59
CA ILE A 88 18.51 -18.56 33.04
C ILE A 88 18.68 -19.91 33.77
N GLN A 89 18.09 -20.99 33.25
CA GLN A 89 18.26 -22.34 33.80
C GLN A 89 19.73 -22.77 33.78
N ARG A 90 20.45 -22.57 32.66
CA ARG A 90 21.88 -22.88 32.57
C ARG A 90 22.74 -22.13 33.58
N GLN A 91 22.45 -20.85 33.80
CA GLN A 91 23.19 -20.04 34.78
C GLN A 91 22.95 -20.51 36.22
N ILE A 92 21.72 -20.94 36.54
CA ILE A 92 21.39 -21.53 37.84
C ILE A 92 22.05 -22.91 37.99
N ASP A 93 22.09 -23.72 36.95
CA ASP A 93 22.81 -24.99 36.94
C ASP A 93 24.29 -24.80 37.27
N GLU A 94 24.95 -23.84 36.61
CA GLU A 94 26.35 -23.51 36.88
C GLU A 94 26.60 -23.08 38.34
N ILE A 95 25.69 -22.29 38.92
CA ILE A 95 25.76 -21.88 40.33
C ILE A 95 25.61 -23.08 41.27
N VAL A 96 24.65 -23.96 41.00
CA VAL A 96 24.39 -25.15 41.82
C VAL A 96 25.54 -26.15 41.72
N ASP A 97 26.10 -26.34 40.53
CA ASP A 97 27.24 -27.23 40.30
C ASP A 97 28.49 -26.73 41.05
N LEU A 98 28.78 -25.42 41.01
CA LEU A 98 29.89 -24.82 41.78
C LEU A 98 29.74 -25.01 43.30
N GLU A 99 28.51 -24.92 43.81
CA GLU A 99 28.24 -25.17 45.23
C GLU A 99 28.37 -26.66 45.56
N ARG A 100 27.86 -27.56 44.71
CA ARG A 100 28.00 -29.02 44.88
C ARG A 100 29.46 -29.46 44.90
N ASP A 101 30.26 -28.98 43.96
CA ASP A 101 31.70 -29.26 43.91
C ASP A 101 32.40 -28.82 45.20
N THR A 102 32.03 -27.65 45.73
CA THR A 102 32.59 -27.16 47.00
C THR A 102 32.13 -27.98 48.20
N LEU A 103 30.87 -28.41 48.23
CA LEU A 103 30.36 -29.28 49.29
C LEU A 103 31.06 -30.64 49.27
N ASP A 104 31.34 -31.21 48.10
CA ASP A 104 32.07 -32.46 47.95
C ASP A 104 33.53 -32.33 48.42
N GLU A 105 34.23 -31.26 48.05
CA GLU A 105 35.58 -30.96 48.57
C GLU A 105 35.61 -30.84 50.11
N ARG A 106 34.60 -30.18 50.70
CA ARG A 106 34.47 -30.05 52.15
C ARG A 106 34.13 -31.37 52.84
N LEU A 107 33.36 -32.23 52.18
CA LEU A 107 33.05 -33.57 52.65
C LEU A 107 34.31 -34.45 52.70
N GLU A 108 35.18 -34.34 51.69
CA GLU A 108 36.48 -35.03 51.66
C GLU A 108 37.44 -34.53 52.76
N GLU A 109 37.45 -33.21 53.01
CA GLU A 109 38.25 -32.60 54.09
C GLU A 109 37.79 -33.04 55.50
N ALA A 110 36.50 -33.37 55.68
CA ALA A 110 35.95 -33.89 56.93
C ALA A 110 36.38 -35.33 57.26
N GLY A 111 37.01 -36.05 56.31
CA GLY A 111 37.51 -37.42 56.48
C GLY A 111 36.42 -38.50 56.43
N PRO A 112 36.78 -39.79 56.52
CA PRO A 112 35.82 -40.90 56.44
C PRO A 112 34.88 -40.98 57.65
N PRO A 113 33.64 -41.50 57.47
CA PRO A 113 32.70 -41.66 58.58
C PRO A 113 33.24 -42.62 59.65
N PRO A 114 32.90 -42.43 60.93
CA PRO A 114 33.33 -43.34 61.99
C PRO A 114 32.80 -44.75 61.70
N ALA A 115 33.69 -45.75 61.80
CA ALA A 115 33.34 -47.15 61.59
C ALA A 115 32.23 -47.59 62.57
N PRO A 116 31.23 -48.36 62.13
CA PRO A 116 30.14 -48.80 62.99
C PRO A 116 30.67 -49.70 64.12
N ALA A 117 30.22 -49.44 65.35
CA ALA A 117 30.59 -50.21 66.53
C ALA A 117 30.11 -51.68 66.41
N PRO A 118 30.90 -52.67 66.87
CA PRO A 118 30.51 -54.08 66.77
C PRO A 118 29.34 -54.38 67.72
N ALA A 119 28.30 -55.01 67.18
CA ALA A 119 27.20 -55.57 67.96
C ALA A 119 27.69 -56.76 68.81
N PRO A 120 27.24 -56.93 70.07
CA PRO A 120 27.56 -58.11 70.85
C PRO A 120 26.80 -59.32 70.31
N GLY A 121 27.53 -60.39 70.01
CA GLY A 121 26.99 -61.61 69.41
C GLY A 121 26.31 -62.55 70.39
N ASP A 122 25.46 -63.43 69.84
CA ASP A 122 25.05 -64.68 70.45
C ASP A 122 24.98 -65.80 69.38
N GLY A 123 25.83 -66.80 69.59
CA GLY A 123 25.66 -68.25 69.41
C GLY A 123 24.87 -68.86 68.24
N GLU A 124 25.59 -69.69 67.47
CA GLU A 124 25.22 -71.04 66.95
C GLU A 124 23.94 -71.16 66.08
N SER A 125 23.95 -71.69 64.86
CA SER A 125 24.61 -72.91 64.40
C SER A 125 24.37 -73.08 62.88
N ASP A 126 25.40 -73.55 62.18
CA ASP A 126 25.32 -74.21 60.86
C ASP A 126 24.54 -75.55 60.99
N PRO A 127 23.99 -76.19 59.92
CA PRO A 127 24.76 -76.42 58.69
C PRO A 127 24.01 -76.51 57.34
N ASP A 128 24.86 -76.46 56.31
CA ASP A 128 24.92 -77.31 55.11
C ASP A 128 24.17 -76.96 53.81
N GLU A 129 24.98 -77.17 52.76
CA GLU A 129 24.70 -77.60 51.39
C GLU A 129 24.31 -76.60 50.28
N ALA A 130 25.38 -76.21 49.55
CA ALA A 130 25.65 -76.62 48.16
C ALA A 130 24.89 -75.95 47.00
N GLY A 131 25.69 -75.41 46.08
CA GLY A 131 25.52 -75.74 44.65
C GLY A 131 25.63 -74.58 43.66
N GLY A 132 26.87 -74.31 43.22
CA GLY A 132 27.26 -74.08 41.82
C GLY A 132 26.76 -72.82 41.09
N ASP A 133 27.41 -72.36 40.02
CA ASP A 133 28.70 -72.66 39.42
C ASP A 133 28.94 -71.59 38.34
N ALA A 134 30.22 -71.35 38.05
CA ALA A 134 30.79 -70.90 36.77
C ALA A 134 30.33 -69.56 36.13
N ALA A 135 31.21 -68.55 36.10
CA ALA A 135 32.29 -68.33 35.10
C ALA A 135 31.77 -67.42 33.96
N SER A 136 32.50 -66.50 33.34
CA SER A 136 33.90 -66.39 32.89
C SER A 136 33.89 -65.09 32.07
N GLU A 137 34.83 -64.14 32.07
CA GLU A 137 36.26 -64.09 31.67
C GLU A 137 36.38 -62.65 31.09
N ARG A 138 37.47 -61.88 31.04
CA ARG A 138 38.93 -62.01 31.19
C ARG A 138 39.48 -60.56 31.21
N ALA A 139 40.41 -60.25 32.11
CA ALA A 139 41.85 -60.02 31.85
C ALA A 139 42.15 -58.71 31.08
N ASP A 140 42.69 -57.66 31.71
CA ASP A 140 44.03 -57.51 32.31
C ASP A 140 45.13 -57.39 31.23
N GLU A 141 45.73 -56.20 31.14
CA GLU A 141 47.17 -56.09 30.96
C GLU A 141 47.68 -54.73 31.45
N SER A 142 48.84 -54.81 32.08
CA SER A 142 49.45 -53.88 33.01
C SER A 142 50.83 -53.41 32.49
N GLU A 143 51.50 -52.60 33.31
CA GLU A 143 52.94 -52.26 33.34
C GLU A 143 53.38 -51.03 32.52
N GLY A 144 54.22 -50.11 33.04
CA GLY A 144 54.98 -49.96 34.29
C GLY A 144 55.43 -48.47 34.35
N GLY A 145 55.99 -47.87 35.39
CA GLY A 145 56.73 -48.33 36.56
C GLY A 145 58.00 -47.46 36.66
N GLU A 146 58.20 -46.68 37.74
CA GLU A 146 59.50 -46.60 38.44
C GLU A 146 59.45 -45.81 39.76
N ALA A 147 60.29 -46.27 40.68
CA ALA A 147 60.35 -46.02 42.12
C ALA A 147 60.98 -44.68 42.56
N GLY A 148 60.74 -44.29 43.82
CA GLY A 148 61.63 -43.32 44.48
C GLY A 148 61.27 -42.82 45.88
N SER A 149 61.58 -43.62 46.91
CA SER A 149 61.99 -43.21 48.28
C SER A 149 60.94 -42.89 49.37
N GLY A 150 61.01 -43.71 50.44
CA GLY A 150 61.31 -43.21 51.79
C GLY A 150 60.14 -42.81 52.69
N SER A 151 59.61 -43.76 53.47
CA SER A 151 58.84 -43.45 54.69
C SER A 151 59.72 -42.71 55.71
N PRO A 152 59.10 -41.88 56.57
CA PRO A 152 59.09 -42.27 57.98
C PRO A 152 57.74 -42.05 58.68
N GLN A 153 57.33 -43.11 59.39
CA GLN A 153 56.98 -43.09 60.81
C GLN A 153 55.79 -42.26 61.32
N ALA A 154 54.73 -43.00 61.70
CA ALA A 154 53.92 -42.88 62.92
C ALA A 154 53.45 -41.48 63.39
N GLY A 155 52.18 -41.20 63.11
CA GLY A 155 51.28 -40.39 63.94
C GLY A 155 50.03 -41.24 64.29
N ALA A 156 49.54 -41.10 65.51
CA ALA A 156 48.43 -41.85 66.12
C ALA A 156 47.09 -41.74 65.34
N PRO A 157 46.10 -42.63 65.59
CA PRO A 157 44.79 -42.48 64.95
C PRO A 157 44.12 -41.23 65.51
N ASP A 158 43.86 -40.25 64.65
CA ASP A 158 43.11 -39.06 65.03
C ASP A 158 41.73 -39.47 65.53
N ALA A 159 41.41 -38.99 66.73
CA ALA A 159 40.04 -39.03 67.24
C ALA A 159 39.12 -38.33 66.22
N PRO A 160 37.87 -38.79 66.03
CA PRO A 160 36.90 -38.02 65.27
C PRO A 160 36.86 -36.61 65.85
N SER A 161 37.27 -35.62 65.06
CA SER A 161 37.13 -34.24 65.51
C SER A 161 35.63 -33.96 65.55
N GLU A 162 35.10 -33.53 66.70
CA GLU A 162 33.70 -33.06 66.81
C GLU A 162 33.37 -32.03 65.73
N PHE A 163 34.41 -31.32 65.26
CA PHE A 163 34.38 -30.41 64.13
C PHE A 163 34.11 -31.11 62.78
N GLY A 164 34.75 -32.24 62.48
CA GLY A 164 34.54 -33.00 61.24
C GLY A 164 33.14 -33.63 61.15
N ASP A 165 32.61 -34.13 62.26
CA ASP A 165 31.23 -34.65 62.31
C ASP A 165 30.19 -33.53 62.19
N MET A 166 30.47 -32.35 62.78
CA MET A 166 29.63 -31.16 62.60
C MET A 166 29.68 -30.65 61.15
N LEU A 167 30.86 -30.61 60.53
CA LEU A 167 31.02 -30.19 59.13
C LEU A 167 30.28 -31.14 58.19
N ARG A 168 30.39 -32.46 58.41
CA ARG A 168 29.66 -33.48 57.63
C ARG A 168 28.14 -33.31 57.76
N ALA A 169 27.63 -33.11 58.98
CA ALA A 169 26.19 -32.87 59.19
C ALA A 169 25.68 -31.58 58.52
N ILE A 170 26.52 -30.55 58.42
CA ILE A 170 26.19 -29.31 57.70
C ILE A 170 26.20 -29.54 56.19
N VAL A 171 27.22 -30.24 55.66
CA VAL A 171 27.35 -30.55 54.24
C VAL A 171 26.20 -31.45 53.76
N GLU A 172 25.90 -32.54 54.47
CA GLU A 172 24.79 -33.45 54.14
C GLU A 172 23.44 -32.73 54.13
N ARG A 173 23.23 -31.80 55.08
CA ARG A 173 22.01 -30.98 55.13
C ARG A 173 21.93 -30.03 53.93
N LYS A 174 23.04 -29.43 53.51
CA LYS A 174 23.10 -28.52 52.36
C LYS A 174 22.93 -29.26 51.04
N GLN A 175 23.55 -30.43 50.88
CA GLN A 175 23.32 -31.31 49.72
C GLN A 175 21.85 -31.71 49.61
N ALA A 176 21.22 -32.13 50.72
CA ALA A 176 19.79 -32.45 50.73
C ALA A 176 18.89 -31.26 50.34
N GLN A 177 19.30 -30.02 50.66
CA GLN A 177 18.59 -28.81 50.23
C GLN A 177 18.77 -28.51 48.73
N LEU A 178 19.95 -28.80 48.17
CA LEU A 178 20.21 -28.66 46.73
C LEU A 178 19.53 -29.76 45.90
N ASP A 179 19.33 -30.95 46.46
CA ASP A 179 18.65 -32.05 45.79
C ASP A 179 17.11 -31.92 45.79
N ASP A 180 16.54 -31.16 46.73
CA ASP A 180 15.11 -30.83 46.81
C ASP A 180 14.76 -29.55 46.00
N LEU A 181 15.71 -29.05 45.19
CA LEU A 181 15.48 -27.90 44.33
C LEU A 181 14.39 -28.20 43.28
N PRO A 182 13.45 -27.27 43.03
CA PRO A 182 12.43 -27.43 41.98
C PRO A 182 13.05 -27.60 40.58
N ASP A 183 12.33 -28.24 39.64
CA ASP A 183 12.82 -28.44 38.26
C ASP A 183 12.84 -27.14 37.41
N ASP A 184 12.23 -26.06 37.90
CA ASP A 184 12.05 -24.81 37.17
C ASP A 184 12.96 -23.66 37.66
N ALA A 185 13.38 -22.78 36.77
CA ALA A 185 14.30 -21.67 37.10
C ALA A 185 13.79 -20.74 38.22
N PRO A 186 12.53 -20.24 38.21
CA PRO A 186 12.04 -19.36 39.27
C PRO A 186 11.98 -20.01 40.66
N GLY A 187 11.57 -21.28 40.74
CA GLY A 187 11.53 -22.07 41.96
C GLY A 187 12.92 -22.29 42.55
N ARG A 188 13.91 -22.60 41.69
CA ARG A 188 15.31 -22.69 42.10
C ARG A 188 15.87 -21.36 42.57
N MET A 189 15.58 -20.27 41.87
CA MET A 189 16.00 -18.93 42.29
C MET A 189 15.46 -18.57 43.67
N ARG A 190 14.19 -18.88 43.96
CA ARG A 190 13.56 -18.63 45.26
C ARG A 190 14.16 -19.50 46.36
N ALA A 191 14.37 -20.78 46.09
CA ALA A 191 15.00 -21.69 47.05
C ALA A 191 16.45 -21.29 47.36
N LEU A 192 17.19 -20.79 46.36
CA LEU A 192 18.55 -20.29 46.51
C LEU A 192 18.65 -18.90 47.17
N GLN A 193 17.53 -18.14 47.23
CA GLN A 193 17.52 -16.82 47.86
C GLN A 193 17.74 -16.89 49.37
N ASP A 194 17.17 -17.90 50.01
CA ASP A 194 17.32 -18.17 51.44
C ASP A 194 18.45 -19.18 51.72
N TYR A 195 19.21 -19.58 50.69
CA TYR A 195 20.29 -20.55 50.80
C TYR A 195 21.62 -19.85 51.17
N GLU A 196 22.26 -20.35 52.23
CA GLU A 196 23.59 -19.88 52.63
C GLU A 196 24.68 -20.63 51.85
N PHE A 197 25.28 -20.00 50.84
CA PHE A 197 26.35 -20.59 50.05
C PHE A 197 27.64 -20.84 50.86
N MET A 198 28.29 -21.99 50.67
CA MET A 198 29.66 -22.24 51.14
C MET A 198 30.71 -21.76 50.13
N ASN A 199 30.39 -21.82 48.84
CA ASN A 199 31.25 -21.32 47.77
C ASN A 199 31.08 -19.79 47.59
N PRO A 200 32.13 -18.98 47.81
CA PRO A 200 32.05 -17.53 47.62
C PRO A 200 31.85 -17.13 46.15
N GLU A 201 32.32 -17.94 45.19
CA GLU A 201 32.11 -17.72 43.75
C GLU A 201 30.66 -18.02 43.34
N ALA A 202 30.07 -19.11 43.84
CA ALA A 202 28.66 -19.42 43.59
C ALA A 202 27.73 -18.34 44.15
N ALA A 203 28.02 -17.85 45.37
CA ALA A 203 27.30 -16.73 45.97
C ALA A 203 27.38 -15.45 45.12
N GLN A 204 28.57 -15.14 44.60
CA GLN A 204 28.78 -13.98 43.74
C GLN A 204 28.01 -14.10 42.42
N LYS A 205 28.11 -15.24 41.73
CA LYS A 205 27.38 -15.49 40.47
C LYS A 205 25.86 -15.44 40.66
N TYR A 206 25.34 -15.98 41.77
CA TYR A 206 23.93 -15.87 42.11
C TYR A 206 23.50 -14.41 42.30
N GLN A 207 24.30 -13.61 43.02
CA GLN A 207 24.03 -12.20 43.22
C GLN A 207 24.06 -11.41 41.89
N GLU A 208 25.03 -11.69 41.02
CA GLU A 208 25.14 -11.09 39.68
C GLU A 208 23.94 -11.46 38.79
N LEU A 209 23.47 -12.72 38.86
CA LEU A 209 22.27 -13.18 38.17
C LEU A 209 21.02 -12.44 38.67
N VAL A 210 20.83 -12.34 39.98
CA VAL A 210 19.69 -11.63 40.59
C VAL A 210 19.71 -10.14 40.22
N ASP A 211 20.87 -9.50 40.29
CA ASP A 211 21.01 -8.07 39.98
C ASP A 211 20.80 -7.79 38.48
N SER A 212 21.27 -8.67 37.59
CA SER A 212 21.06 -8.54 36.15
C SER A 212 19.58 -8.72 35.76
N LEU A 213 18.90 -9.73 36.30
CA LEU A 213 17.47 -9.95 36.08
C LEU A 213 16.63 -8.80 36.63
N ARG A 214 16.98 -8.28 37.82
CA ARG A 214 16.33 -7.09 38.38
C ARG A 214 16.47 -5.90 37.43
N GLN A 215 17.68 -5.65 36.92
CA GLN A 215 17.93 -4.54 36.02
C GLN A 215 17.21 -4.69 34.67
N GLN A 216 17.19 -5.90 34.10
CA GLN A 216 16.49 -6.19 32.85
C GLN A 216 14.98 -6.00 32.97
N MET A 217 14.38 -6.50 34.05
CA MET A 217 12.95 -6.32 34.34
C MET A 217 12.61 -4.84 34.56
N LEU A 218 13.41 -4.11 35.34
CA LEU A 218 13.20 -2.67 35.55
C LEU A 218 13.27 -1.87 34.25
N ASN A 219 14.25 -2.15 33.39
CA ASN A 219 14.39 -1.50 32.08
C ASN A 219 13.23 -1.83 31.13
N ALA A 220 12.65 -3.03 31.24
CA ALA A 220 11.55 -3.48 30.38
C ALA A 220 10.23 -2.78 30.68
N PHE A 221 9.92 -2.58 31.96
CA PHE A 221 8.68 -1.91 32.36
C PHE A 221 8.78 -0.38 32.21
N PHE A 222 9.99 0.19 32.25
CA PHE A 222 10.18 1.62 32.46
C PHE A 222 11.34 2.22 31.66
N LYS A 223 11.32 2.03 30.33
CA LYS A 223 12.32 2.58 29.38
C LYS A 223 12.57 4.09 29.58
N ASP A 224 11.54 4.85 29.96
CA ASP A 224 11.61 6.31 30.18
C ASP A 224 11.62 6.73 31.66
N MET A 225 11.46 5.80 32.61
CA MET A 225 11.30 6.09 34.05
C MET A 225 12.46 5.55 34.92
N SER A 226 13.53 5.04 34.30
CA SER A 226 14.61 4.33 35.00
C SER A 226 15.47 5.22 35.90
N GLN A 227 15.56 6.53 35.62
CA GLN A 227 16.27 7.50 36.46
C GLN A 227 15.45 7.98 37.66
N SER A 228 14.11 7.96 37.58
CA SER A 228 13.25 8.43 38.67
C SER A 228 12.96 7.35 39.71
N ILE A 229 12.82 6.08 39.31
CA ILE A 229 12.47 4.97 40.23
C ILE A 229 13.62 4.62 41.19
N GLN A 230 14.88 4.76 40.76
CA GLN A 230 16.04 4.41 41.59
C GLN A 230 16.16 5.29 42.85
N ASP A 231 15.50 6.46 42.86
CA ASP A 231 15.49 7.43 43.96
C ASP A 231 14.08 7.69 44.57
N MET A 232 13.07 6.88 44.23
CA MET A 232 11.69 7.11 44.69
C MET A 232 11.54 6.97 46.21
N SER A 233 10.96 8.00 46.82
CA SER A 233 10.61 8.03 48.23
C SER A 233 9.29 7.27 48.49
N PRO A 234 9.00 6.88 49.75
CA PRO A 234 7.69 6.31 50.11
C PRO A 234 6.49 7.20 49.71
N GLN A 235 6.70 8.52 49.58
CA GLN A 235 5.68 9.48 49.14
C GLN A 235 5.38 9.36 47.64
N ASP A 236 6.36 8.99 46.84
CA ASP A 236 6.20 8.80 45.39
C ASP A 236 5.41 7.51 45.09
N MET A 237 5.53 6.49 45.94
CA MET A 237 4.72 5.28 45.83
C MET A 237 3.26 5.50 46.22
N GLU A 238 2.99 6.30 47.25
CA GLU A 238 1.61 6.73 47.58
C GLU A 238 0.98 7.48 46.40
N ARG A 239 1.74 8.36 45.76
CA ARG A 239 1.27 9.12 44.59
C ARG A 239 0.96 8.22 43.39
N MET A 240 1.75 7.16 43.17
CA MET A 240 1.49 6.17 42.13
C MET A 240 0.23 5.34 42.42
N GLN A 241 -0.02 4.98 43.69
CA GLN A 241 -1.28 4.34 44.10
C GLN A 241 -2.48 5.27 43.87
N GLU A 242 -2.38 6.56 44.19
CA GLU A 242 -3.46 7.50 43.89
C GLU A 242 -3.75 7.60 42.40
N MET A 243 -2.71 7.62 41.56
CA MET A 243 -2.85 7.64 40.10
C MET A 243 -3.60 6.40 39.57
N VAL A 244 -3.19 5.20 39.99
CA VAL A 244 -3.86 3.96 39.53
C VAL A 244 -5.31 3.91 40.01
N ARG A 245 -5.60 4.43 41.20
CA ARG A 245 -6.97 4.55 41.72
C ARG A 245 -7.83 5.53 40.91
N ASP A 246 -7.29 6.70 40.58
CA ASP A 246 -8.00 7.71 39.78
C ASP A 246 -8.23 7.20 38.36
N LEU A 247 -7.25 6.49 37.77
CA LEU A 247 -7.40 5.83 36.48
C LEU A 247 -8.48 4.73 36.48
N ASN A 248 -8.54 3.90 37.53
CA ASN A 248 -9.62 2.92 37.70
C ASN A 248 -10.99 3.59 37.76
N THR A 249 -11.10 4.72 38.46
CA THR A 249 -12.33 5.51 38.53
C THR A 249 -12.74 6.01 37.14
N MET A 250 -11.79 6.55 36.36
CA MET A 250 -12.06 6.99 34.98
C MET A 250 -12.50 5.85 34.06
N MET A 251 -11.89 4.66 34.19
CA MET A 251 -12.31 3.49 33.41
C MET A 251 -13.72 3.02 33.79
N GLN A 252 -14.08 3.06 35.08
CA GLN A 252 -15.42 2.72 35.55
C GLN A 252 -16.48 3.71 35.06
N GLN A 253 -16.18 5.02 35.12
CA GLN A 253 -17.02 6.07 34.54
C GLN A 253 -17.29 5.76 33.06
N ARG A 254 -16.24 5.44 32.30
CA ARG A 254 -16.37 5.05 30.90
C ARG A 254 -17.21 3.80 30.68
N LEU A 255 -17.04 2.75 31.49
CA LEU A 255 -17.85 1.53 31.45
C LEU A 255 -19.33 1.79 31.77
N SER A 256 -19.62 2.80 32.58
CA SER A 256 -20.97 3.25 32.90
C SER A 256 -21.58 4.20 31.86
N GLY A 257 -20.81 4.61 30.83
CA GLY A 257 -21.22 5.54 29.79
C GLY A 257 -21.07 7.02 30.15
N GLU A 258 -20.33 7.34 31.21
CA GLU A 258 -19.95 8.71 31.61
C GLU A 258 -18.65 9.13 30.92
N GLU A 259 -18.46 10.44 30.69
CA GLU A 259 -17.21 11.00 30.16
C GLU A 259 -16.26 11.34 31.32
N PRO A 260 -15.12 10.66 31.46
CA PRO A 260 -14.12 10.94 32.48
C PRO A 260 -13.31 12.21 32.18
N ASP A 261 -12.92 12.93 33.22
CA ASP A 261 -12.12 14.16 33.13
C ASP A 261 -10.62 13.84 33.03
N PHE A 262 -10.16 13.56 31.81
CA PHE A 262 -8.76 13.25 31.53
C PHE A 262 -7.83 14.46 31.67
N GLU A 263 -8.34 15.69 31.47
CA GLU A 263 -7.54 16.91 31.58
C GLU A 263 -7.12 17.14 33.04
N ALA A 264 -8.05 16.97 33.99
CA ALA A 264 -7.75 17.01 35.42
C ALA A 264 -6.79 15.90 35.87
N PHE A 265 -6.87 14.72 35.25
CA PHE A 265 -5.94 13.62 35.50
C PHE A 265 -4.52 13.99 35.07
N MET A 266 -4.36 14.56 33.88
CA MET A 266 -3.07 15.01 33.36
C MET A 266 -2.51 16.22 34.12
N GLU A 267 -3.36 17.11 34.64
CA GLU A 267 -2.92 18.20 35.52
C GLU A 267 -2.32 17.66 36.84
N LYS A 268 -2.85 16.54 37.36
CA LYS A 268 -2.43 15.93 38.63
C LYS A 268 -1.22 14.99 38.50
N TYR A 269 -1.10 14.28 37.38
CA TYR A 269 -0.14 13.18 37.19
C TYR A 269 0.72 13.29 35.92
N GLY A 270 0.57 14.34 35.11
CA GLY A 270 1.26 14.47 33.82
C GLY A 270 2.80 14.44 33.90
N ASP A 271 3.37 14.84 35.03
CA ASP A 271 4.80 14.79 35.30
C ASP A 271 5.36 13.37 35.46
N LEU A 272 4.50 12.36 35.65
CA LEU A 272 4.88 10.95 35.72
C LEU A 272 5.07 10.30 34.32
N PHE A 273 4.58 10.94 33.25
CA PHE A 273 4.57 10.36 31.89
C PHE A 273 5.77 10.77 31.01
N GLY A 274 6.73 11.53 31.53
CA GLY A 274 7.98 11.84 30.83
C GLY A 274 7.81 12.80 29.62
N ASP A 275 8.66 12.62 28.61
CA ASP A 275 8.77 13.53 27.45
C ASP A 275 7.65 13.34 26.39
N ASP A 276 6.89 12.22 26.45
CA ASP A 276 5.78 11.91 25.53
C ASP A 276 4.49 11.53 26.29
N PRO A 277 3.80 12.53 26.89
CA PRO A 277 2.58 12.28 27.64
C PRO A 277 1.37 11.98 26.73
N PRO A 278 0.48 11.05 27.11
CA PRO A 278 -0.71 10.74 26.32
C PRO A 278 -1.65 11.94 26.23
N GLN A 279 -2.17 12.21 25.03
CA GLN A 279 -3.06 13.36 24.77
C GLN A 279 -4.53 13.05 25.07
N SER A 280 -4.88 11.77 25.21
CA SER A 280 -6.24 11.34 25.52
C SER A 280 -6.27 10.08 26.37
N LEU A 281 -7.39 9.86 27.06
CA LEU A 281 -7.63 8.60 27.78
C LEU A 281 -7.60 7.39 26.82
N ASP A 282 -8.05 7.56 25.58
CA ASP A 282 -7.99 6.51 24.56
C ASP A 282 -6.55 6.08 24.25
N GLU A 283 -5.68 7.07 24.06
CA GLU A 283 -4.26 6.85 23.81
C GLU A 283 -3.56 6.19 24.99
N LEU A 284 -3.83 6.66 26.22
CA LEU A 284 -3.31 6.04 27.44
C LEU A 284 -3.75 4.58 27.56
N LEU A 285 -5.05 4.30 27.39
CA LEU A 285 -5.58 2.94 27.47
C LEU A 285 -5.00 2.04 26.37
N GLN A 286 -4.77 2.59 25.17
CA GLN A 286 -4.13 1.86 24.07
C GLN A 286 -2.68 1.50 24.40
N GLN A 287 -1.90 2.43 24.95
CA GLN A 287 -0.52 2.18 25.37
C GLN A 287 -0.47 1.10 26.47
N MET A 288 -1.36 1.17 27.46
CA MET A 288 -1.45 0.17 28.52
C MET A 288 -1.87 -1.21 28.00
N GLN A 289 -2.80 -1.26 27.05
CA GLN A 289 -3.21 -2.51 26.41
C GLN A 289 -2.03 -3.16 25.66
N GLN A 290 -1.23 -2.36 24.93
CA GLN A 290 -0.06 -2.85 24.22
C GLN A 290 0.98 -3.46 25.16
N GLN A 291 1.28 -2.77 26.27
CA GLN A 291 2.20 -3.26 27.30
C GLN A 291 1.69 -4.54 27.97
N ALA A 292 0.41 -4.57 28.36
CA ALA A 292 -0.21 -5.74 28.97
C ALA A 292 -0.22 -6.95 28.00
N ALA A 293 -0.48 -6.72 26.72
CA ALA A 293 -0.49 -7.77 25.70
C ALA A 293 0.91 -8.34 25.42
N ALA A 294 1.94 -7.48 25.39
CA ALA A 294 3.33 -7.93 25.28
C ALA A 294 3.72 -8.85 26.43
N MET A 295 3.42 -8.42 27.66
CA MET A 295 3.69 -9.21 28.87
C MET A 295 2.89 -10.52 28.87
N GLN A 296 1.63 -10.48 28.46
CA GLN A 296 0.78 -11.67 28.48
C GLN A 296 1.17 -12.68 27.39
N ASN A 297 1.63 -12.24 26.22
CA ASN A 297 2.19 -13.12 25.19
C ASN A 297 3.51 -13.75 25.64
N LEU A 298 4.38 -12.98 26.31
CA LEU A 298 5.57 -13.54 26.96
C LEU A 298 5.19 -14.58 28.03
N MET A 299 4.19 -14.28 28.86
CA MET A 299 3.67 -15.23 29.86
C MET A 299 2.99 -16.45 29.24
N ASP A 300 2.37 -16.29 28.07
CA ASP A 300 1.71 -17.39 27.35
C ASP A 300 2.72 -18.28 26.61
N SER A 301 3.88 -17.72 26.22
CA SER A 301 5.03 -18.50 25.74
C SER A 301 5.72 -19.33 26.84
N LEU A 302 5.43 -19.07 28.12
CA LEU A 302 5.95 -19.84 29.25
C LEU A 302 5.19 -21.16 29.48
N PRO A 303 5.89 -22.24 29.90
CA PRO A 303 5.27 -23.44 30.45
C PRO A 303 4.37 -23.13 31.67
N GLY A 304 3.28 -23.89 31.83
CA GLY A 304 2.21 -23.58 32.79
C GLY A 304 2.64 -23.43 34.25
N GLY A 305 3.66 -24.16 34.71
CA GLY A 305 4.21 -24.02 36.07
C GLY A 305 4.97 -22.71 36.28
N MET A 306 5.75 -22.30 35.27
CA MET A 306 6.63 -21.12 35.32
C MET A 306 5.83 -19.80 35.32
N ARG A 307 4.70 -19.78 34.59
CA ARG A 307 3.78 -18.63 34.57
C ARG A 307 3.27 -18.24 35.96
N GLN A 308 2.92 -19.24 36.76
CA GLN A 308 2.33 -19.02 38.07
C GLN A 308 3.38 -18.51 39.07
N GLN A 309 4.62 -19.00 38.96
CA GLN A 309 5.72 -18.60 39.83
C GLN A 309 6.22 -17.17 39.55
N LEU A 310 6.23 -16.75 38.27
CA LEU A 310 6.57 -15.38 37.90
C LEU A 310 5.52 -14.38 38.41
N GLN A 311 4.23 -14.75 38.39
CA GLN A 311 3.15 -13.97 39.01
C GLN A 311 3.36 -13.83 40.52
N ASP A 312 3.73 -14.91 41.21
CA ASP A 312 4.00 -14.89 42.65
C ASP A 312 5.20 -13.99 43.00
N LEU A 313 6.26 -13.99 42.16
CA LEU A 313 7.45 -13.16 42.37
C LEU A 313 7.16 -11.67 42.16
N VAL A 314 6.34 -11.33 41.16
CA VAL A 314 5.87 -9.95 40.95
C VAL A 314 4.98 -9.52 42.12
N ALA A 315 4.08 -10.39 42.60
CA ALA A 315 3.20 -10.10 43.71
C ALA A 315 3.97 -9.80 45.01
N ASP A 316 4.99 -10.59 45.34
CA ASP A 316 5.77 -10.47 46.58
C ASP A 316 6.60 -9.17 46.63
N ARG A 317 7.15 -8.73 45.49
CA ARG A 317 7.97 -7.51 45.40
C ARG A 317 7.17 -6.21 45.39
N LEU A 318 5.90 -6.25 44.96
CA LEU A 318 5.00 -5.10 44.97
C LEU A 318 4.48 -4.73 46.37
N GLY A 319 4.66 -5.60 47.37
CA GLY A 319 4.71 -5.31 48.81
C GLY A 319 3.49 -4.73 49.52
N ASP A 320 2.56 -4.08 48.80
CA ASP A 320 1.37 -3.44 49.36
C ASP A 320 0.08 -4.12 48.85
N PRO A 321 -0.71 -4.76 49.73
CA PRO A 321 -2.01 -5.35 49.38
C PRO A 321 -2.96 -4.36 48.69
N GLY A 322 -2.86 -3.06 49.02
CA GLY A 322 -3.67 -2.01 48.41
C GLY A 322 -3.35 -1.79 46.92
N MET A 323 -2.07 -1.78 46.57
CA MET A 323 -1.62 -1.63 45.18
C MET A 323 -1.98 -2.84 44.34
N GLN A 324 -1.82 -4.06 44.88
CA GLN A 324 -2.21 -5.30 44.19
C GLN A 324 -3.70 -5.30 43.84
N GLN A 325 -4.56 -4.87 44.76
CA GLN A 325 -6.00 -4.79 44.51
C GLN A 325 -6.32 -3.79 43.40
N GLN A 326 -5.69 -2.62 43.41
CA GLN A 326 -5.90 -1.61 42.38
C GLN A 326 -5.39 -2.06 41.00
N LEU A 327 -4.25 -2.75 40.93
CA LEU A 327 -3.73 -3.33 39.67
C LEU A 327 -4.63 -4.45 39.14
N ALA A 328 -5.18 -5.28 40.02
CA ALA A 328 -6.14 -6.32 39.62
C ALA A 328 -7.45 -5.70 39.08
N GLU A 329 -7.94 -4.64 39.71
CA GLU A 329 -9.10 -3.87 39.25
C GLU A 329 -8.82 -3.18 37.91
N LEU A 330 -7.62 -2.61 37.75
CA LEU A 330 -7.13 -2.01 36.51
C LEU A 330 -7.14 -3.01 35.36
N ALA A 331 -6.56 -4.20 35.57
CA ALA A 331 -6.55 -5.26 34.57
C ALA A 331 -7.97 -5.73 34.21
N SER A 332 -8.86 -5.85 35.19
CA SER A 332 -10.26 -6.24 34.95
C SER A 332 -11.03 -5.17 34.16
N ASN A 333 -10.85 -3.90 34.48
CA ASN A 333 -11.50 -2.78 33.80
C ASN A 333 -10.97 -2.62 32.36
N LEU A 334 -9.66 -2.79 32.18
CA LEU A 334 -9.00 -2.75 30.88
C LEU A 334 -9.48 -3.88 29.97
N GLU A 335 -9.59 -5.12 30.47
CA GLU A 335 -10.13 -6.27 29.71
C GLU A 335 -11.62 -6.07 29.34
N ALA A 336 -12.41 -5.44 30.22
CA ALA A 336 -13.81 -5.14 29.96
C ALA A 336 -14.00 -4.06 28.88
N LEU A 337 -13.16 -3.02 28.88
CA LEU A 337 -13.16 -1.96 27.87
C LEU A 337 -12.55 -2.41 26.55
N MET A 338 -11.49 -3.21 26.61
CA MET A 338 -10.70 -3.64 25.46
C MET A 338 -10.33 -5.13 25.57
N PRO A 339 -11.19 -6.04 25.09
CA PRO A 339 -10.96 -7.49 25.20
C PRO A 339 -9.66 -7.93 24.53
N MET A 340 -8.78 -8.62 25.27
CA MET A 340 -7.45 -9.04 24.80
C MET A 340 -7.45 -10.35 24.00
N ARG A 341 -8.64 -10.91 23.73
CA ARG A 341 -8.80 -12.27 23.21
C ARG A 341 -8.16 -12.49 21.84
N ASP A 342 -8.12 -11.45 21.00
CA ASP A 342 -7.53 -11.49 19.65
C ASP A 342 -6.01 -11.23 19.65
N LEU A 343 -5.45 -10.69 20.74
CA LEU A 343 -4.02 -10.37 20.90
C LEU A 343 -3.20 -11.53 21.46
N ARG A 344 -3.87 -12.62 21.88
CA ARG A 344 -3.29 -13.78 22.54
C ARG A 344 -2.74 -14.78 21.52
N ASN A 345 -1.48 -15.23 21.69
CA ASN A 345 -0.75 -16.09 20.73
C ASN A 345 -0.57 -15.46 19.33
N GLN A 346 -0.45 -14.13 19.27
CA GLN A 346 -0.41 -13.39 18.00
C GLN A 346 0.84 -13.72 17.16
N TYR A 347 1.94 -14.10 17.79
CA TYR A 347 3.23 -14.32 17.14
C TYR A 347 3.72 -15.76 17.30
N PRO A 348 3.49 -16.64 16.31
CA PRO A 348 3.95 -18.01 16.35
C PRO A 348 5.43 -18.08 15.93
N PHE A 349 6.34 -17.81 16.86
CA PHE A 349 7.77 -18.00 16.66
C PHE A 349 8.10 -19.47 16.40
N ARG A 350 8.97 -19.73 15.43
CA ARG A 350 9.37 -21.09 15.00
C ARG A 350 10.86 -21.20 14.67
N GLY A 351 11.62 -20.16 14.98
CA GLY A 351 13.04 -20.13 14.73
C GLY A 351 13.83 -21.05 15.65
N GLY A 352 15.15 -20.95 15.56
CA GLY A 352 16.07 -21.70 16.43
C GLY A 352 17.23 -20.84 16.94
N GLU A 353 17.23 -19.53 16.67
CA GLU A 353 18.18 -18.60 17.26
C GLU A 353 17.71 -18.23 18.68
N GLU A 354 18.56 -18.54 19.65
CA GLU A 354 18.30 -18.26 21.06
C GLU A 354 18.33 -16.75 21.32
N LEU A 355 17.48 -16.28 22.23
CA LEU A 355 17.38 -14.88 22.63
C LEU A 355 17.53 -14.74 24.13
N ASP A 356 18.24 -13.70 24.56
CA ASP A 356 18.15 -13.23 25.95
C ASP A 356 16.82 -12.49 26.18
N LEU A 357 16.47 -12.28 27.45
CA LEU A 357 15.22 -11.62 27.85
C LEU A 357 15.10 -10.21 27.24
N GLN A 358 16.18 -9.43 27.22
CA GLN A 358 16.17 -8.06 26.71
C GLN A 358 15.98 -8.00 25.19
N ALA A 359 16.58 -8.93 24.45
CA ALA A 359 16.43 -9.09 23.02
C ALA A 359 15.02 -9.57 22.67
N ALA A 360 14.47 -10.51 23.43
CA ALA A 360 13.09 -10.97 23.28
C ALA A 360 12.07 -9.83 23.47
N MET A 361 12.24 -8.99 24.49
CA MET A 361 11.35 -7.85 24.73
C MET A 361 11.45 -6.77 23.65
N ARG A 362 12.67 -6.46 23.18
CA ARG A 362 12.86 -5.55 22.04
C ARG A 362 12.19 -6.09 20.78
N LEU A 363 12.37 -7.37 20.48
CA LEU A 363 11.77 -8.03 19.34
C LEU A 363 10.23 -7.98 19.40
N MET A 364 9.65 -8.20 20.58
CA MET A 364 8.20 -8.07 20.77
C MET A 364 7.71 -6.64 20.56
N GLY A 365 8.45 -5.63 21.02
CA GLY A 365 8.18 -4.23 20.71
C GLY A 365 8.19 -3.96 19.20
N GLU A 366 9.25 -4.41 18.51
CA GLU A 366 9.35 -4.30 17.05
C GLU A 366 8.16 -4.98 16.34
N MET A 367 7.72 -6.17 16.79
CA MET A 367 6.55 -6.85 16.20
C MET A 367 5.25 -6.04 16.36
N GLN A 368 5.06 -5.39 17.51
CA GLN A 368 3.90 -4.53 17.74
C GLN A 368 3.93 -3.27 16.88
N ASP A 369 5.10 -2.65 16.73
CA ASP A 369 5.30 -1.50 15.85
C ASP A 369 5.03 -1.89 14.39
N MET A 370 5.52 -3.05 13.94
CA MET A 370 5.20 -3.59 12.61
C MET A 370 3.69 -3.76 12.42
N ASP A 371 2.96 -4.28 13.40
CA ASP A 371 1.51 -4.43 13.30
C ASP A 371 0.78 -3.08 13.29
N GLN A 372 1.27 -2.07 14.01
CA GLN A 372 0.71 -0.71 13.98
C GLN A 372 0.90 -0.07 12.60
N VAL A 373 2.12 -0.10 12.07
CA VAL A 373 2.44 0.44 10.75
C VAL A 373 1.71 -0.35 9.65
N GLU A 374 1.59 -1.68 9.78
CA GLU A 374 0.80 -2.50 8.86
C GLU A 374 -0.66 -2.02 8.82
N ARG A 375 -1.29 -1.80 9.97
CA ARG A 375 -2.68 -1.28 10.04
C ARG A 375 -2.80 0.12 9.43
N GLN A 376 -1.84 1.02 9.68
CA GLN A 376 -1.82 2.35 9.07
C GLN A 376 -1.76 2.24 7.54
N LEU A 377 -0.79 1.47 7.02
CA LEU A 377 -0.64 1.23 5.58
C LEU A 377 -1.90 0.63 4.96
N GLU A 378 -2.52 -0.36 5.61
CA GLU A 378 -3.77 -0.98 5.11
C GLU A 378 -4.94 0.01 5.09
N ARG A 379 -5.15 0.81 6.15
CA ARG A 379 -6.21 1.83 6.20
C ARG A 379 -6.04 2.84 5.07
N THR A 380 -4.83 3.34 4.85
CA THR A 380 -4.52 4.26 3.75
C THR A 380 -4.78 3.61 2.38
N GLN A 381 -4.49 2.32 2.20
CA GLN A 381 -4.84 1.60 0.97
C GLN A 381 -6.36 1.63 0.69
N TYR A 382 -7.22 1.60 1.71
CA TYR A 382 -8.68 1.59 1.53
C TYR A 382 -9.35 2.97 1.60
N GLY A 383 -8.59 4.05 1.78
CA GLY A 383 -9.09 5.42 1.70
C GLY A 383 -8.75 6.32 2.89
N GLY A 384 -7.87 5.90 3.80
CA GLY A 384 -7.26 6.76 4.81
C GLY A 384 -6.25 7.75 4.21
N ASP A 385 -5.81 8.71 5.02
CA ASP A 385 -4.80 9.71 4.62
C ASP A 385 -3.39 9.09 4.64
N LEU A 386 -2.48 9.59 3.79
CA LEU A 386 -1.05 9.25 3.85
C LEU A 386 -0.38 9.87 5.07
N ASP A 387 -0.93 10.97 5.58
CA ASP A 387 -0.40 11.69 6.74
C ASP A 387 -0.61 10.93 8.06
N GLU A 388 -1.49 9.91 8.07
CA GLU A 388 -1.70 9.02 9.23
C GLU A 388 -0.57 7.98 9.42
N ILE A 389 0.30 7.81 8.41
CA ILE A 389 1.41 6.85 8.47
C ILE A 389 2.58 7.50 9.23
N ASP A 390 3.02 6.83 10.29
CA ASP A 390 4.19 7.23 11.07
C ASP A 390 5.47 6.98 10.26
N ALA A 391 6.10 8.09 9.83
CA ALA A 391 7.29 8.04 8.98
C ALA A 391 8.54 7.60 9.74
N ASP A 392 8.63 7.96 11.03
CA ASP A 392 9.81 7.67 11.86
C ASP A 392 9.80 6.19 12.26
N LYS A 393 8.65 5.63 12.63
CA LYS A 393 8.51 4.17 12.83
C LYS A 393 8.76 3.37 11.55
N LEU A 394 8.31 3.88 10.41
CA LEU A 394 8.55 3.23 9.12
C LEU A 394 10.05 3.19 8.80
N GLU A 395 10.79 4.26 9.12
CA GLU A 395 12.25 4.32 8.99
C GLU A 395 12.96 3.35 9.93
N GLU A 396 12.58 3.32 11.21
CA GLU A 396 13.17 2.41 12.19
C GLU A 396 13.01 0.94 11.78
N LEU A 397 11.83 0.58 11.28
CA LEU A 397 11.53 -0.80 10.88
C LEU A 397 12.15 -1.17 9.52
N LEU A 398 11.98 -0.34 8.48
CA LEU A 398 12.31 -0.70 7.10
C LEU A 398 13.52 0.05 6.51
N GLY A 399 14.10 0.99 7.27
CA GLY A 399 15.22 1.83 6.86
C GLY A 399 14.82 3.12 6.14
N GLU A 400 15.82 3.98 5.89
CA GLU A 400 15.69 5.31 5.27
C GLU A 400 14.98 5.27 3.90
N GLU A 401 15.23 4.24 3.08
CA GLU A 401 14.55 4.06 1.79
C GLU A 401 13.02 4.02 1.89
N ALA A 402 12.49 3.47 2.99
CA ALA A 402 11.04 3.34 3.19
C ALA A 402 10.41 4.69 3.52
N ARG A 403 11.09 5.51 4.34
CA ARG A 403 10.71 6.89 4.62
C ARG A 403 10.73 7.74 3.35
N GLU A 404 11.82 7.67 2.58
CA GLU A 404 11.91 8.38 1.30
C GLU A 404 10.77 7.98 0.35
N THR A 405 10.41 6.70 0.31
CA THR A 405 9.28 6.22 -0.50
C THR A 405 7.96 6.83 -0.04
N LEU A 406 7.70 6.90 1.26
CA LEU A 406 6.49 7.52 1.83
C LEU A 406 6.44 9.02 1.51
N GLU A 407 7.55 9.74 1.69
CA GLU A 407 7.67 11.16 1.38
C GLU A 407 7.45 11.44 -0.11
N GLN A 408 8.04 10.62 -0.99
CA GLN A 408 7.80 10.70 -2.44
C GLN A 408 6.31 10.52 -2.78
N LEU A 409 5.61 9.58 -2.13
CA LEU A 409 4.18 9.38 -2.34
C LEU A 409 3.36 10.60 -1.90
N ARG A 410 3.69 11.23 -0.76
CA ARG A 410 3.09 12.49 -0.32
C ARG A 410 3.34 13.62 -1.33
N GLN A 411 4.55 13.69 -1.88
CA GLN A 411 4.95 14.71 -2.86
C GLN A 411 4.16 14.64 -4.17
N LEU A 412 3.67 13.45 -4.58
CA LEU A 412 2.90 13.30 -5.84
C LEU A 412 1.65 14.17 -5.87
N LEU A 413 0.90 14.23 -4.76
CA LEU A 413 -0.32 15.04 -4.68
C LEU A 413 0.02 16.53 -4.75
N GLN A 414 1.06 16.93 -4.01
CA GLN A 414 1.53 18.31 -3.99
C GLN A 414 2.00 18.77 -5.38
N ILE A 415 2.76 17.92 -6.09
CA ILE A 415 3.23 18.22 -7.46
C ILE A 415 2.07 18.44 -8.43
N LEU A 416 1.03 17.59 -8.36
CA LEU A 416 -0.15 17.74 -9.21
C LEU A 416 -0.97 19.00 -8.89
N GLU A 417 -1.03 19.38 -7.61
CA GLU A 417 -1.70 20.60 -7.15
C GLU A 417 -0.91 21.86 -7.54
N ASP A 418 0.41 21.88 -7.30
CA ASP A 418 1.31 22.99 -7.62
C ASP A 418 1.40 23.24 -9.13
N ALA A 419 1.39 22.17 -9.94
CA ALA A 419 1.29 22.27 -11.40
C ALA A 419 -0.09 22.78 -11.87
N GLY A 420 -1.07 22.81 -10.97
CA GLY A 420 -2.44 23.23 -11.21
C GLY A 420 -3.23 22.21 -12.04
N TYR A 421 -2.89 20.92 -11.98
CA TYR A 421 -3.62 19.86 -12.67
C TYR A 421 -4.80 19.33 -11.88
N ILE A 422 -4.68 19.30 -10.56
CA ILE A 422 -5.76 18.98 -9.63
C ILE A 422 -5.99 20.15 -8.67
N ARG A 423 -7.14 20.14 -8.01
CA ARG A 423 -7.45 21.05 -6.90
C ARG A 423 -8.29 20.36 -5.85
N ARG A 424 -8.17 20.78 -4.60
CA ARG A 424 -9.02 20.28 -3.51
C ARG A 424 -10.41 20.93 -3.55
N LYS A 425 -11.45 20.11 -3.41
CA LYS A 425 -12.87 20.48 -3.32
C LYS A 425 -13.51 19.71 -2.17
N GLY A 426 -13.62 20.37 -1.00
CA GLY A 426 -14.01 19.71 0.24
C GLY A 426 -12.99 18.64 0.62
N ASN A 427 -13.45 17.41 0.83
CA ASN A 427 -12.58 16.27 1.15
C ASN A 427 -12.13 15.46 -0.08
N SER A 428 -12.25 16.00 -1.29
CA SER A 428 -11.95 15.30 -2.54
C SER A 428 -11.11 16.15 -3.49
N TRP A 429 -10.33 15.48 -4.34
CA TRP A 429 -9.60 16.09 -5.45
C TRP A 429 -10.45 16.08 -6.73
N GLU A 430 -10.35 17.16 -7.50
CA GLU A 430 -11.01 17.36 -8.80
C GLU A 430 -9.97 17.81 -9.84
N LEU A 431 -10.10 17.37 -11.10
CA LEU A 431 -9.26 17.85 -12.19
C LEU A 431 -9.58 19.30 -12.53
N THR A 432 -8.54 20.10 -12.73
CA THR A 432 -8.70 21.45 -13.26
C THR A 432 -8.91 21.41 -14.79
N PRO A 433 -9.37 22.51 -15.40
CA PRO A 433 -9.38 22.64 -16.86
C PRO A 433 -8.00 22.44 -17.51
N ARG A 434 -6.92 22.75 -16.78
CA ARG A 434 -5.53 22.52 -17.23
C ARG A 434 -5.19 21.03 -17.21
N GLY A 435 -5.52 20.32 -16.13
CA GLY A 435 -5.34 18.87 -16.04
C GLY A 435 -6.10 18.12 -17.14
N ASN A 436 -7.37 18.49 -17.36
CA ASN A 436 -8.18 17.91 -18.45
C ASN A 436 -7.58 18.14 -19.84
N ARG A 437 -7.00 19.32 -20.08
CA ARG A 437 -6.30 19.61 -21.34
C ARG A 437 -5.05 18.74 -21.47
N LYS A 438 -4.25 18.64 -20.42
CA LYS A 438 -3.01 17.84 -20.45
C LYS A 438 -3.27 16.36 -20.72
N ILE A 439 -4.31 15.78 -20.09
CA ILE A 439 -4.78 14.42 -20.39
C ILE A 439 -5.16 14.27 -21.87
N GLY A 440 -5.90 15.23 -22.43
CA GLY A 440 -6.26 15.22 -23.85
C GLY A 440 -5.07 15.34 -24.80
N GLU A 441 -4.03 16.11 -24.43
CA GLU A 441 -2.79 16.23 -25.20
C GLU A 441 -2.03 14.89 -25.22
N GLY A 442 -1.93 14.23 -24.06
CA GLY A 442 -1.36 12.88 -23.94
C GLY A 442 -2.10 11.85 -24.80
N ALA A 443 -3.43 11.83 -24.71
CA ALA A 443 -4.28 10.97 -25.54
C ALA A 443 -4.06 11.20 -27.04
N LEU A 444 -3.94 12.45 -27.47
CA LEU A 444 -3.67 12.81 -28.86
C LEU A 444 -2.26 12.35 -29.29
N ALA A 445 -1.25 12.60 -28.46
CA ALA A 445 0.14 12.22 -28.72
C ALA A 445 0.29 10.70 -28.88
N GLU A 446 -0.38 9.92 -28.03
CA GLU A 446 -0.36 8.46 -28.11
C GLU A 446 -0.99 7.93 -29.40
N ILE A 447 -2.16 8.46 -29.80
CA ILE A 447 -2.79 8.08 -31.07
C ILE A 447 -1.87 8.42 -32.26
N TYR A 448 -1.19 9.57 -32.25
CA TYR A 448 -0.20 9.92 -33.29
C TYR A 448 1.05 9.04 -33.27
N ALA A 449 1.51 8.61 -32.09
CA ALA A 449 2.65 7.71 -31.97
C ALA A 449 2.35 6.33 -32.57
N ASN A 450 1.13 5.83 -32.35
CA ASN A 450 0.65 4.59 -32.97
C ASN A 450 0.52 4.74 -34.50
N LEU A 451 0.01 5.88 -34.98
CA LEU A 451 -0.06 6.20 -36.41
C LEU A 451 1.32 6.16 -37.10
N LYS A 452 2.40 6.60 -36.43
CA LYS A 452 3.77 6.55 -36.99
C LYS A 452 4.37 5.14 -37.04
N ARG A 453 3.90 4.22 -36.18
CA ARG A 453 4.39 2.84 -36.12
C ARG A 453 3.72 1.95 -37.18
N GLN A 454 2.53 2.34 -37.66
CA GLN A 454 1.81 1.64 -38.71
C GLN A 454 1.96 2.38 -40.05
N ASP A 455 2.82 1.88 -40.94
CA ASP A 455 2.91 2.38 -42.32
C ASP A 455 1.57 2.15 -43.06
N PHE A 456 0.76 3.21 -43.23
CA PHE A 456 -0.50 3.12 -43.96
C PHE A 456 -0.31 3.38 -45.47
N GLY A 457 -0.43 2.30 -46.24
CA GLY A 457 -0.67 2.33 -47.68
C GLY A 457 -2.17 2.33 -48.01
N LYS A 458 -2.59 3.30 -48.84
CA LYS A 458 -3.84 3.36 -49.64
C LYS A 458 -5.18 3.20 -48.89
N HIS A 459 -5.79 4.34 -48.56
CA HIS A 459 -7.25 4.42 -48.41
C HIS A 459 -7.87 5.16 -49.60
N ASN A 460 -8.57 4.42 -50.46
CA ASN A 460 -9.37 4.99 -51.55
C ASN A 460 -10.59 5.70 -50.98
N VAL A 461 -10.68 7.01 -51.19
CA VAL A 461 -11.88 7.80 -50.90
C VAL A 461 -12.55 8.16 -52.23
N ALA A 462 -13.82 7.80 -52.40
CA ALA A 462 -14.60 8.21 -53.55
C ALA A 462 -14.90 9.72 -53.48
N GLU A 463 -14.54 10.45 -54.54
CA GLU A 463 -14.75 11.90 -54.70
C GLU A 463 -16.16 12.22 -55.18
N PHE A 464 -16.80 13.23 -54.58
CA PHE A 464 -17.76 14.10 -55.26
C PHE A 464 -17.68 15.51 -54.68
N GLY A 465 -17.45 16.50 -55.54
CA GLY A 465 -17.13 17.89 -55.19
C GLY A 465 -18.34 18.83 -55.09
N ARG A 466 -18.05 20.08 -54.69
CA ARG A 466 -18.94 21.23 -54.91
C ARG A 466 -18.19 22.57 -54.81
N TYR A 467 -18.42 23.39 -55.84
CA TYR A 467 -17.92 24.75 -56.08
C TYR A 467 -18.29 25.79 -55.01
N GLY A 468 -17.37 26.73 -54.72
CA GLY A 468 -17.54 27.90 -53.85
C GLY A 468 -17.61 29.25 -54.61
N GLU A 469 -17.98 30.33 -53.91
CA GLU A 469 -18.08 31.72 -54.40
C GLU A 469 -16.76 32.51 -54.24
N ARG A 470 -16.62 33.60 -55.02
CA ARG A 470 -15.38 34.38 -55.24
C ARG A 470 -14.94 35.23 -54.03
N ALA A 471 -13.63 35.29 -53.76
CA ALA A 471 -13.05 36.34 -52.91
C ALA A 471 -12.47 37.49 -53.75
N ASP A 472 -12.18 38.63 -53.10
CA ASP A 472 -11.79 39.90 -53.74
C ASP A 472 -10.27 40.08 -53.99
N ASP A 473 -9.42 39.14 -53.54
CA ASP A 473 -7.95 39.22 -53.67
C ASP A 473 -7.42 38.15 -54.63
N SER A 474 -6.38 38.45 -55.41
CA SER A 474 -5.86 37.60 -56.48
C SER A 474 -4.40 37.17 -56.26
N LYS A 475 -4.01 36.03 -56.83
CA LYS A 475 -2.63 35.53 -56.87
C LYS A 475 -2.23 35.15 -58.30
N HIS A 476 -0.94 35.05 -58.59
CA HIS A 476 -0.47 34.46 -59.85
C HIS A 476 -0.94 33.00 -59.99
N TYR A 477 -1.32 32.64 -61.21
CA TYR A 477 -1.80 31.32 -61.56
C TYR A 477 -0.69 30.27 -61.49
N GLU A 478 -0.93 29.19 -60.76
CA GLU A 478 -0.08 28.01 -60.71
C GLU A 478 -0.82 26.81 -61.30
N PHE A 479 -0.08 25.89 -61.92
CA PHE A 479 -0.67 24.70 -62.54
C PHE A 479 -1.43 23.86 -61.50
N GLY A 480 -2.76 23.79 -61.65
CA GLY A 480 -3.66 23.10 -60.72
C GLY A 480 -4.66 24.02 -60.02
N ASP A 481 -4.49 25.35 -60.11
CA ASP A 481 -5.47 26.30 -59.58
C ASP A 481 -6.79 26.29 -60.38
N PRO A 482 -7.95 26.50 -59.74
CA PRO A 482 -9.20 26.79 -60.43
C PRO A 482 -9.06 28.05 -61.31
N PHE A 483 -9.47 27.98 -62.57
CA PHE A 483 -9.30 29.07 -63.55
C PHE A 483 -10.31 30.23 -63.35
N HIS A 484 -10.35 30.79 -62.14
CA HIS A 484 -11.15 31.95 -61.75
C HIS A 484 -10.34 33.22 -61.95
N LEU A 485 -10.19 33.60 -63.23
CA LEU A 485 -9.30 34.68 -63.65
C LEU A 485 -9.72 36.06 -63.12
N ASP A 486 -8.80 36.79 -62.50
CA ASP A 486 -8.88 38.24 -62.35
C ASP A 486 -8.47 38.88 -63.68
N LEU A 487 -9.46 39.17 -64.52
CA LEU A 487 -9.26 39.78 -65.82
C LEU A 487 -8.58 41.15 -65.72
N ARG A 488 -8.85 41.93 -64.67
CA ARG A 488 -8.28 43.26 -64.51
C ARG A 488 -6.79 43.15 -64.21
N GLN A 489 -6.42 42.34 -63.23
CA GLN A 489 -5.02 42.19 -62.83
C GLN A 489 -4.21 41.48 -63.92
N THR A 490 -4.80 40.47 -64.58
CA THR A 490 -4.16 39.78 -65.73
C THR A 490 -3.85 40.75 -66.88
N LEU A 491 -4.82 41.60 -67.25
CA LEU A 491 -4.61 42.60 -68.30
C LEU A 491 -3.59 43.65 -67.87
N MET A 492 -3.60 44.08 -66.60
CA MET A 492 -2.62 45.02 -66.07
C MET A 492 -1.20 44.43 -66.10
N ASN A 493 -1.02 43.15 -65.74
CA ASN A 493 0.29 42.48 -65.77
C ASN A 493 0.86 42.43 -67.19
N SER A 494 0.04 42.04 -68.17
CA SER A 494 0.42 42.05 -69.59
C SER A 494 0.79 43.47 -70.08
N MET A 495 0.00 44.48 -69.71
CA MET A 495 0.28 45.88 -70.05
C MET A 495 1.53 46.44 -69.36
N TYR A 496 1.86 45.99 -68.15
CA TYR A 496 3.10 46.35 -67.47
C TYR A 496 4.33 45.69 -68.10
N ARG A 497 4.19 44.44 -68.60
CA ARG A 497 5.28 43.73 -69.28
C ARG A 497 5.61 44.35 -70.64
N GLU A 498 4.59 44.58 -71.46
CA GLU A 498 4.79 44.95 -72.87
C GLU A 498 4.59 46.44 -73.17
N GLY A 499 4.05 47.19 -72.21
CA GLY A 499 3.64 48.57 -72.42
C GLY A 499 2.26 48.69 -73.09
N PRO A 500 1.69 49.90 -73.21
CA PRO A 500 0.36 50.13 -73.75
C PRO A 500 0.35 49.96 -75.29
N GLN A 501 0.18 48.71 -75.75
CA GLN A 501 0.01 48.36 -77.16
C GLN A 501 -1.29 47.59 -77.41
N VAL A 502 -1.82 47.68 -78.62
CA VAL A 502 -3.03 46.97 -79.05
C VAL A 502 -2.72 46.23 -80.36
N PRO A 503 -3.01 44.92 -80.48
CA PRO A 503 -3.65 44.05 -79.50
C PRO A 503 -2.74 43.69 -78.31
N VAL A 504 -3.33 43.50 -77.13
CA VAL A 504 -2.63 43.07 -75.91
C VAL A 504 -2.29 41.58 -76.02
N SER A 505 -1.02 41.21 -75.87
CA SER A 505 -0.57 39.82 -75.90
C SER A 505 -0.51 39.25 -74.47
N LEU A 506 -1.23 38.16 -74.21
CA LEU A 506 -1.26 37.48 -72.91
C LEU A 506 -0.29 36.29 -72.92
N ASP A 507 0.55 36.19 -71.89
CA ASP A 507 1.41 35.04 -71.60
C ASP A 507 0.89 34.32 -70.34
N PRO A 508 1.10 33.00 -70.18
CA PRO A 508 0.85 32.28 -68.94
C PRO A 508 1.27 33.01 -67.64
N ASP A 509 2.39 33.72 -67.66
CA ASP A 509 2.90 34.45 -66.49
C ASP A 509 2.06 35.69 -66.11
N ASP A 510 1.17 36.17 -67.00
CA ASP A 510 0.29 37.30 -66.73
C ASP A 510 -0.93 36.89 -65.90
N PHE A 511 -1.29 35.61 -65.89
CA PHE A 511 -2.56 35.17 -65.33
C PHE A 511 -2.58 35.30 -63.81
N GLU A 512 -3.57 36.06 -63.34
CA GLU A 512 -3.95 36.15 -61.93
C GLU A 512 -5.30 35.48 -61.71
N VAL A 513 -5.43 34.71 -60.63
CA VAL A 513 -6.65 34.03 -60.21
C VAL A 513 -7.05 34.49 -58.81
N TYR A 514 -8.36 34.69 -58.58
CA TYR A 514 -8.86 35.02 -57.24
C TYR A 514 -8.56 33.89 -56.24
N ARG A 515 -8.09 34.23 -55.04
CA ARG A 515 -7.93 33.28 -53.92
C ARG A 515 -9.30 32.98 -53.32
N SER A 516 -9.72 31.72 -53.21
CA SER A 516 -10.89 31.36 -52.39
C SER A 516 -10.47 31.08 -50.94
N GLU A 517 -10.50 32.08 -50.06
CA GLU A 517 -10.36 31.83 -48.62
C GLU A 517 -11.70 31.41 -48.02
N THR A 518 -12.00 30.11 -48.08
CA THR A 518 -13.14 29.55 -47.35
C THR A 518 -12.66 28.98 -46.02
N LEU A 519 -12.59 29.81 -44.97
CA LEU A 519 -12.56 29.32 -43.59
C LEU A 519 -13.96 28.80 -43.24
N THR A 520 -14.30 27.60 -43.68
CA THR A 520 -15.55 26.92 -43.31
C THR A 520 -15.48 26.58 -41.82
N GLN A 521 -16.18 27.37 -41.01
CA GLN A 521 -16.50 26.98 -39.64
C GLN A 521 -17.24 25.64 -39.67
N THR A 522 -16.89 24.73 -38.78
CA THR A 522 -17.56 23.44 -38.64
C THR A 522 -18.16 23.32 -37.25
N ALA A 523 -19.46 23.02 -37.21
CA ALA A 523 -20.16 22.62 -35.99
C ALA A 523 -20.26 21.08 -35.97
N THR A 524 -19.61 20.46 -35.00
CA THR A 524 -19.55 19.01 -34.84
C THR A 524 -20.26 18.60 -33.55
N VAL A 525 -21.16 17.61 -33.63
CA VAL A 525 -21.63 16.88 -32.44
C VAL A 525 -20.97 15.52 -32.44
N LEU A 526 -20.18 15.23 -31.40
CA LEU A 526 -19.64 13.91 -31.16
C LEU A 526 -20.59 13.16 -30.23
N MET A 527 -21.22 12.13 -30.76
CA MET A 527 -22.12 11.22 -30.07
C MET A 527 -21.35 10.00 -29.58
N LEU A 528 -21.31 9.80 -28.28
CA LEU A 528 -20.62 8.69 -27.60
C LEU A 528 -21.64 7.72 -27.02
N ASP A 529 -21.56 6.47 -27.44
CA ASP A 529 -22.34 5.38 -26.86
C ASP A 529 -21.82 5.05 -25.46
N LEU A 530 -22.70 5.19 -24.46
CA LEU A 530 -22.47 4.92 -23.04
C LEU A 530 -23.17 3.62 -22.60
N SER A 531 -23.58 2.76 -23.54
CA SER A 531 -24.27 1.52 -23.22
C SER A 531 -23.33 0.45 -22.64
N TRP A 532 -23.92 -0.52 -21.95
CA TRP A 532 -23.19 -1.62 -21.33
C TRP A 532 -22.42 -2.51 -22.35
N SER A 533 -22.87 -2.60 -23.61
CA SER A 533 -22.16 -3.36 -24.65
C SER A 533 -20.76 -2.81 -24.92
N MET A 534 -20.63 -1.48 -24.91
CA MET A 534 -19.35 -0.79 -25.10
C MET A 534 -18.34 -1.15 -24.00
N ALA A 535 -18.80 -1.36 -22.78
CA ALA A 535 -17.96 -1.78 -21.65
C ALA A 535 -17.54 -3.25 -21.76
N LEU A 536 -18.48 -4.14 -22.06
CA LEU A 536 -18.22 -5.59 -22.22
C LEU A 536 -17.12 -5.88 -23.25
N ARG A 537 -17.01 -5.05 -24.29
CA ARG A 537 -16.06 -5.23 -25.40
C ARG A 537 -14.77 -4.42 -25.25
N GLY A 538 -14.60 -3.64 -24.18
CA GLY A 538 -13.45 -2.75 -23.99
C GLY A 538 -13.43 -1.53 -24.92
N SER A 539 -14.46 -1.34 -25.74
CA SER A 539 -14.62 -0.28 -26.74
C SER A 539 -14.80 1.12 -26.13
N PHE A 540 -15.36 1.20 -24.92
CA PHE A 540 -15.68 2.46 -24.25
C PHE A 540 -14.45 3.33 -23.99
N GLN A 541 -13.36 2.73 -23.49
CA GLN A 541 -12.13 3.47 -23.16
C GLN A 541 -11.52 4.12 -24.41
N ALA A 542 -11.47 3.38 -25.52
CA ALA A 542 -11.02 3.90 -26.81
C ALA A 542 -11.89 5.06 -27.28
N ALA A 543 -13.21 4.93 -27.24
CA ALA A 543 -14.15 5.99 -27.63
C ALA A 543 -13.96 7.27 -26.80
N LYS A 544 -13.81 7.13 -25.48
CA LYS A 544 -13.55 8.23 -24.54
C LYS A 544 -12.22 8.93 -24.83
N LYS A 545 -11.16 8.16 -25.10
CA LYS A 545 -9.83 8.68 -25.46
C LYS A 545 -9.87 9.50 -26.74
N VAL A 546 -10.56 9.01 -27.76
CA VAL A 546 -10.75 9.71 -29.04
C VAL A 546 -11.56 10.99 -28.84
N ALA A 547 -12.60 10.96 -28.01
CA ALA A 547 -13.38 12.15 -27.70
C ALA A 547 -12.54 13.25 -27.04
N LEU A 548 -11.69 12.89 -26.09
CA LEU A 548 -10.76 13.82 -25.43
C LEU A 548 -9.75 14.39 -26.44
N ALA A 549 -9.15 13.52 -27.25
CA ALA A 549 -8.18 13.91 -28.27
C ALA A 549 -8.81 14.85 -29.31
N LEU A 550 -10.02 14.55 -29.81
CA LEU A 550 -10.75 15.42 -30.75
C LEU A 550 -11.13 16.76 -30.13
N ASN A 551 -11.67 16.75 -28.91
CA ASN A 551 -12.01 17.98 -28.20
C ASN A 551 -10.78 18.88 -28.02
N ASN A 552 -9.63 18.29 -27.70
CA ASN A 552 -8.41 19.04 -27.57
C ASN A 552 -7.89 19.56 -28.93
N LEU A 553 -7.84 18.69 -29.95
CA LEU A 553 -7.43 19.06 -31.30
C LEU A 553 -8.25 20.23 -31.88
N ILE A 554 -9.58 20.18 -31.73
CA ILE A 554 -10.50 21.22 -32.21
C ILE A 554 -10.24 22.53 -31.46
N ARG A 555 -10.13 22.48 -30.14
CA ARG A 555 -9.87 23.68 -29.32
C ARG A 555 -8.50 24.31 -29.60
N MET A 556 -7.46 23.52 -29.83
CA MET A 556 -6.11 24.01 -30.08
C MET A 556 -5.88 24.50 -31.51
N LYS A 557 -6.28 23.71 -32.52
CA LYS A 557 -5.97 24.01 -33.94
C LYS A 557 -7.09 24.71 -34.69
N TYR A 558 -8.34 24.56 -34.26
CA TYR A 558 -9.52 25.03 -34.98
C TYR A 558 -10.42 25.89 -34.08
N ALA A 559 -9.88 26.99 -33.53
CA ALA A 559 -10.55 27.83 -32.52
C ALA A 559 -11.92 28.41 -32.93
N ARG A 560 -12.24 28.46 -34.24
CA ARG A 560 -13.53 28.91 -34.76
C ARG A 560 -14.57 27.78 -34.91
N ASP A 561 -14.17 26.53 -34.75
CA ASP A 561 -15.06 25.38 -34.81
C ASP A 561 -15.76 25.16 -33.47
N SER A 562 -16.96 24.59 -33.53
CA SER A 562 -17.75 24.25 -32.35
C SER A 562 -17.83 22.73 -32.20
N LEU A 563 -17.55 22.22 -31.01
CA LEU A 563 -17.73 20.82 -30.66
C LEU A 563 -18.73 20.70 -29.51
N TYR A 564 -19.73 19.84 -29.68
CA TYR A 564 -20.61 19.38 -28.63
C TYR A 564 -20.44 17.89 -28.39
N LEU A 565 -20.57 17.46 -27.14
CA LEU A 565 -20.48 16.06 -26.75
C LEU A 565 -21.87 15.59 -26.30
N VAL A 566 -22.33 14.46 -26.83
CA VAL A 566 -23.61 13.85 -26.45
C VAL A 566 -23.35 12.40 -26.08
N GLY A 567 -23.51 12.07 -24.80
CA GLY A 567 -23.49 10.70 -24.32
C GLY A 567 -24.87 10.08 -24.43
N PHE A 568 -24.99 8.84 -24.88
CA PHE A 568 -26.27 8.16 -24.99
C PHE A 568 -26.24 6.71 -24.55
N SER A 569 -27.25 6.32 -23.78
CA SER A 569 -27.56 4.96 -23.33
C SER A 569 -29.07 4.74 -23.56
N ALA A 570 -29.83 4.31 -22.54
CA ALA A 570 -31.28 4.39 -22.57
C ALA A 570 -31.79 5.83 -22.74
N TYR A 571 -31.08 6.84 -22.22
CA TYR A 571 -31.34 8.24 -22.47
C TYR A 571 -30.09 8.93 -23.01
N ALA A 572 -30.27 10.02 -23.75
CA ALA A 572 -29.18 10.84 -24.26
C ALA A 572 -29.07 12.13 -23.43
N ARG A 573 -27.85 12.59 -23.18
CA ARG A 573 -27.55 13.83 -22.48
C ARG A 573 -26.35 14.55 -23.10
N GLU A 574 -26.38 15.88 -23.06
CA GLU A 574 -25.20 16.69 -23.38
C GLU A 574 -24.16 16.49 -22.27
N LEU A 575 -22.93 16.15 -22.64
CA LEU A 575 -21.80 16.03 -21.73
C LEU A 575 -20.99 17.33 -21.79
N LYS A 576 -20.64 17.90 -20.64
CA LYS A 576 -19.68 19.00 -20.63
C LYS A 576 -18.29 18.46 -20.86
N THR A 577 -17.41 19.31 -21.37
CA THR A 577 -16.00 18.95 -21.58
C THR A 577 -15.33 18.49 -20.29
N GLU A 578 -15.67 19.10 -19.16
CA GLU A 578 -15.12 18.78 -17.83
C GLU A 578 -15.56 17.40 -17.31
N ASP A 579 -16.75 16.94 -17.74
CA ASP A 579 -17.31 15.65 -17.31
C ASP A 579 -16.76 14.49 -18.14
N LEU A 580 -16.09 14.75 -19.26
CA LEU A 580 -15.68 13.72 -20.21
C LEU A 580 -14.68 12.71 -19.61
N PRO A 581 -13.65 13.09 -18.83
CA PRO A 581 -12.78 12.14 -18.14
C PRO A 581 -13.50 11.33 -17.05
N TYR A 582 -14.60 11.84 -16.52
CA TYR A 582 -15.43 11.18 -15.51
C TYR A 582 -16.60 10.40 -16.12
N ALA A 583 -16.77 10.45 -17.44
CA ALA A 583 -17.83 9.73 -18.12
C ALA A 583 -17.67 8.21 -17.90
N ARG A 584 -18.76 7.58 -17.46
CA ARG A 584 -18.92 6.14 -17.26
C ARG A 584 -20.06 5.65 -18.15
N TRP A 585 -20.05 4.36 -18.46
CA TRP A 585 -21.20 3.69 -19.07
C TRP A 585 -22.33 3.55 -18.04
N ASP A 586 -23.58 3.48 -18.52
CA ASP A 586 -24.71 3.25 -17.63
C ASP A 586 -24.82 1.75 -17.29
N GLU A 587 -24.56 1.41 -16.03
CA GLU A 587 -24.64 0.03 -15.50
C GLU A 587 -26.08 -0.41 -15.22
N THR A 588 -26.98 0.53 -14.96
CA THR A 588 -28.32 0.26 -14.42
C THR A 588 -29.43 0.33 -15.47
N VAL A 589 -29.22 1.01 -16.60
CA VAL A 589 -30.25 1.22 -17.61
C VAL A 589 -29.75 0.78 -18.98
N LEU A 590 -30.32 -0.31 -19.49
CA LEU A 590 -29.96 -0.90 -20.77
C LEU A 590 -30.57 -0.11 -21.94
N GLY A 591 -29.77 0.08 -22.99
CA GLY A 591 -30.26 0.59 -24.27
C GLY A 591 -29.25 1.46 -25.01
N THR A 592 -29.46 1.54 -26.32
CA THR A 592 -28.68 2.34 -27.26
C THR A 592 -29.65 3.30 -27.97
N ASN A 593 -29.98 4.42 -27.32
CA ASN A 593 -31.01 5.36 -27.78
C ASN A 593 -30.48 6.39 -28.77
N MET A 594 -30.10 5.90 -29.96
CA MET A 594 -29.65 6.76 -31.06
C MET A 594 -30.72 7.77 -31.46
N HIS A 595 -32.01 7.41 -31.36
CA HIS A 595 -33.14 8.30 -31.63
C HIS A 595 -33.07 9.57 -30.77
N HIS A 596 -32.99 9.43 -29.45
CA HIS A 596 -32.93 10.57 -28.54
C HIS A 596 -31.65 11.39 -28.74
N ALA A 597 -30.52 10.73 -28.97
CA ALA A 597 -29.26 11.42 -29.18
C ALA A 597 -29.25 12.27 -30.47
N LEU A 598 -29.85 11.77 -31.56
CA LEU A 598 -30.04 12.54 -32.80
C LEU A 598 -30.97 13.75 -32.61
N LEU A 599 -32.00 13.65 -31.77
CA LEU A 599 -32.86 14.80 -31.44
C LEU A 599 -32.07 15.91 -30.74
N ILE A 600 -31.23 15.54 -29.77
CA ILE A 600 -30.35 16.49 -29.06
C ILE A 600 -29.32 17.08 -30.02
N ALA A 601 -28.65 16.25 -30.83
CA ALA A 601 -27.66 16.70 -31.80
C ALA A 601 -28.23 17.73 -32.78
N GLN A 602 -29.44 17.49 -33.30
CA GLN A 602 -30.14 18.45 -34.16
C GLN A 602 -30.44 19.77 -33.45
N ARG A 603 -30.85 19.73 -32.19
CA ARG A 603 -31.11 20.94 -31.39
C ARG A 603 -29.83 21.75 -31.17
N LEU A 604 -28.71 21.08 -30.91
CA LEU A 604 -27.40 21.74 -30.72
C LEU A 604 -26.88 22.35 -32.02
N LEU A 605 -26.95 21.59 -33.12
CA LEU A 605 -26.50 22.06 -34.44
C LEU A 605 -27.39 23.15 -35.03
N ALA A 606 -28.67 23.22 -34.64
CA ALA A 606 -29.57 24.30 -35.06
C ALA A 606 -29.14 25.70 -34.57
N LYS A 607 -28.28 25.78 -33.54
CA LYS A 607 -27.67 27.03 -33.07
C LYS A 607 -26.71 27.63 -34.11
N HIS A 608 -26.18 26.81 -35.00
CA HIS A 608 -25.19 27.18 -36.01
C HIS A 608 -25.85 27.33 -37.38
N LYS A 609 -25.91 28.56 -37.89
CA LYS A 609 -26.54 28.87 -39.18
C LYS A 609 -25.56 28.93 -40.35
N VAL A 610 -24.27 29.09 -40.06
CA VAL A 610 -23.20 29.24 -41.05
C VAL A 610 -22.20 28.11 -40.84
N GLY A 611 -21.63 27.61 -41.95
CA GLY A 611 -20.62 26.57 -41.92
C GLY A 611 -21.18 25.16 -42.05
N THR A 612 -20.28 24.18 -42.02
CA THR A 612 -20.60 22.76 -42.16
C THR A 612 -21.10 22.21 -40.84
N ARG A 613 -22.19 21.42 -40.88
CA ARG A 613 -22.77 20.77 -39.70
C ARG A 613 -22.62 19.27 -39.83
N GLN A 614 -22.02 18.66 -38.82
CA GLN A 614 -21.78 17.23 -38.82
C GLN A 614 -22.01 16.58 -37.46
N ILE A 615 -22.31 15.29 -37.50
CA ILE A 615 -22.41 14.39 -36.38
C ILE A 615 -21.36 13.30 -36.60
N ILE A 616 -20.54 13.05 -35.58
CA ILE A 616 -19.66 11.89 -35.50
C ILE A 616 -20.27 10.98 -34.44
N MET A 617 -20.64 9.76 -34.81
CA MET A 617 -21.23 8.79 -33.89
C MET A 617 -20.27 7.63 -33.69
N ILE A 618 -19.94 7.33 -32.43
CA ILE A 618 -19.14 6.16 -32.04
C ILE A 618 -20.05 5.21 -31.27
N SER A 619 -20.24 3.99 -31.78
CA SER A 619 -21.12 2.98 -31.18
C SER A 619 -20.72 1.57 -31.59
N ASP A 620 -21.04 0.59 -30.76
CA ASP A 620 -20.88 -0.84 -31.05
C ASP A 620 -22.22 -1.58 -31.21
N GLY A 621 -23.35 -0.88 -31.04
CA GLY A 621 -24.67 -1.47 -30.90
C GLY A 621 -25.69 -0.97 -31.92
N GLU A 622 -26.74 -1.76 -32.10
CA GLU A 622 -27.94 -1.35 -32.86
C GLU A 622 -28.82 -0.43 -32.03
N PRO A 623 -29.69 0.40 -32.64
CA PRO A 623 -30.64 1.20 -31.87
C PRO A 623 -31.64 0.29 -31.16
N THR A 624 -31.41 0.00 -29.89
CA THR A 624 -32.27 -0.86 -29.05
C THR A 624 -33.28 -0.08 -28.22
N ALA A 625 -33.15 1.25 -28.16
CA ALA A 625 -34.06 2.12 -27.43
C ALA A 625 -34.52 3.32 -28.27
N HIS A 626 -35.74 3.80 -28.01
CA HIS A 626 -36.25 5.05 -28.57
C HIS A 626 -37.07 5.80 -27.52
N LEU A 627 -37.14 7.13 -27.68
CA LEU A 627 -38.02 7.97 -26.87
C LEU A 627 -39.46 7.93 -27.39
N GLN A 628 -40.42 7.66 -26.52
CA GLN A 628 -41.86 7.79 -26.76
C GLN A 628 -42.47 8.53 -25.55
N ASP A 629 -43.15 9.66 -25.81
CA ASP A 629 -43.76 10.49 -24.76
C ASP A 629 -42.81 10.90 -23.62
N GLY A 630 -41.51 11.06 -23.94
CA GLY A 630 -40.47 11.41 -22.97
C GLY A 630 -39.90 10.23 -22.19
N VAL A 631 -40.41 9.02 -22.39
CA VAL A 631 -39.95 7.78 -21.75
C VAL A 631 -39.14 6.96 -22.73
N SER A 632 -38.04 6.36 -22.26
CA SER A 632 -37.24 5.44 -23.07
C SER A 632 -37.85 4.06 -23.10
N HIS A 633 -38.14 3.56 -24.30
CA HIS A 633 -38.63 2.20 -24.54
C HIS A 633 -37.50 1.34 -25.11
N PHE A 634 -37.06 0.36 -24.32
CA PHE A 634 -36.02 -0.60 -24.67
C PHE A 634 -36.61 -1.89 -25.26
N SER A 635 -35.98 -2.44 -26.29
CA SER A 635 -36.30 -3.73 -26.90
C SER A 635 -35.03 -4.37 -27.46
N TYR A 636 -34.78 -5.63 -27.10
CA TYR A 636 -33.75 -6.47 -27.72
C TYR A 636 -34.33 -7.81 -28.17
N PRO A 637 -34.26 -8.17 -29.46
CA PRO A 637 -33.75 -7.36 -30.58
C PRO A 637 -34.49 -6.03 -30.79
N PRO A 638 -33.92 -5.07 -31.54
CA PRO A 638 -34.56 -3.78 -31.84
C PRO A 638 -35.96 -3.94 -32.42
N SER A 639 -36.93 -3.22 -31.85
CA SER A 639 -38.28 -3.19 -32.41
C SER A 639 -38.32 -2.45 -33.75
N GLN A 640 -39.26 -2.80 -34.62
CA GLN A 640 -39.48 -2.08 -35.88
C GLN A 640 -39.79 -0.59 -35.66
N MET A 641 -40.45 -0.26 -34.53
CA MET A 641 -40.72 1.11 -34.13
C MET A 641 -39.42 1.86 -33.79
N THR A 642 -38.52 1.23 -33.02
CA THR A 642 -37.22 1.80 -32.63
C THR A 642 -36.38 2.14 -33.86
N ILE A 643 -36.29 1.21 -34.81
CA ILE A 643 -35.56 1.43 -36.07
C ILE A 643 -36.20 2.57 -36.87
N ARG A 644 -37.53 2.57 -36.99
CA ARG A 644 -38.27 3.59 -37.75
C ARG A 644 -38.09 5.00 -37.19
N GLU A 645 -38.23 5.18 -35.88
CA GLU A 645 -38.06 6.51 -35.26
C GLU A 645 -36.60 6.99 -35.35
N THR A 646 -35.62 6.08 -35.22
CA THR A 646 -34.21 6.43 -35.43
C THR A 646 -33.95 6.87 -36.88
N LEU A 647 -34.42 6.12 -37.87
CA LEU A 647 -34.25 6.47 -39.30
C LEU A 647 -34.98 7.74 -39.70
N LYS A 648 -36.12 8.04 -39.07
CA LYS A 648 -36.85 9.30 -39.24
C LYS A 648 -36.01 10.49 -38.81
N GLU A 649 -35.30 10.40 -37.68
CA GLU A 649 -34.39 11.47 -37.27
C GLU A 649 -33.13 11.55 -38.12
N VAL A 650 -32.61 10.43 -38.64
CA VAL A 650 -31.56 10.45 -39.67
C VAL A 650 -32.02 11.23 -40.91
N GLN A 651 -33.25 10.99 -41.37
CA GLN A 651 -33.83 11.72 -42.51
C GLN A 651 -33.99 13.21 -42.20
N ASN A 652 -34.39 13.57 -40.97
CA ASN A 652 -34.50 14.95 -40.53
C ASN A 652 -33.12 15.65 -40.53
N CYS A 653 -32.07 14.98 -40.06
CA CYS A 653 -30.69 15.46 -40.16
C CYS A 653 -30.30 15.74 -41.61
N THR A 654 -30.60 14.82 -42.53
CA THR A 654 -30.30 14.99 -43.96
C THR A 654 -31.00 16.18 -44.57
N LYS A 655 -32.30 16.38 -44.27
CA LYS A 655 -33.06 17.54 -44.75
C LYS A 655 -32.51 18.87 -44.23
N LYS A 656 -31.76 18.85 -43.13
CA LYS A 656 -31.12 20.01 -42.51
C LYS A 656 -29.65 20.17 -42.92
N ASP A 657 -29.18 19.43 -43.94
CA ASP A 657 -27.77 19.40 -44.36
C ASP A 657 -26.79 19.06 -43.23
N ILE A 658 -27.18 18.14 -42.34
CA ILE A 658 -26.33 17.59 -41.29
C ILE A 658 -25.77 16.24 -41.74
N VAL A 659 -24.46 16.15 -41.90
CA VAL A 659 -23.76 14.92 -42.29
C VAL A 659 -23.49 14.05 -41.06
N ILE A 660 -23.76 12.75 -41.11
CA ILE A 660 -23.59 11.78 -40.03
C ILE A 660 -22.51 10.79 -40.44
N ASN A 661 -21.34 10.87 -39.80
CA ASN A 661 -20.29 9.87 -39.93
C ASN A 661 -20.38 8.90 -38.76
N ILE A 662 -20.38 7.60 -39.04
CA ILE A 662 -20.55 6.56 -38.02
C ILE A 662 -19.29 5.69 -37.96
N PHE A 663 -18.73 5.54 -36.76
CA PHE A 663 -17.60 4.68 -36.45
C PHE A 663 -18.08 3.51 -35.61
N MET A 664 -18.13 2.34 -36.25
CA MET A 664 -18.65 1.11 -35.69
C MET A 664 -17.51 0.23 -35.18
N LEU A 665 -17.65 -0.21 -33.93
CA LEU A 665 -16.67 -1.06 -33.25
C LEU A 665 -17.02 -2.56 -33.30
N ASP A 666 -18.21 -2.90 -33.81
CA ASP A 666 -18.68 -4.28 -33.99
C ASP A 666 -19.10 -4.57 -35.45
N ARG A 667 -19.04 -5.85 -35.85
CA ARG A 667 -19.27 -6.32 -37.23
C ARG A 667 -20.50 -7.23 -37.37
N ASN A 668 -21.47 -7.17 -36.45
CA ASN A 668 -22.70 -7.97 -36.51
C ASN A 668 -23.49 -7.69 -37.83
N TYR A 669 -24.15 -8.73 -38.37
CA TYR A 669 -24.85 -8.67 -39.66
C TYR A 669 -26.04 -7.71 -39.66
N TYR A 670 -26.88 -7.75 -38.64
CA TYR A 670 -28.07 -6.90 -38.51
C TYR A 670 -27.70 -5.41 -38.41
N LEU A 671 -26.62 -5.11 -37.68
CA LEU A 671 -26.04 -3.78 -37.54
C LEU A 671 -25.57 -3.22 -38.88
N LYS A 672 -24.93 -4.05 -39.72
CA LYS A 672 -24.54 -3.65 -41.08
C LYS A 672 -25.74 -3.24 -41.93
N GLU A 673 -26.87 -3.92 -41.81
CA GLU A 673 -28.08 -3.59 -42.58
C GLU A 673 -28.69 -2.26 -42.13
N PHE A 674 -28.77 -2.03 -40.81
CA PHE A 674 -29.23 -0.76 -40.26
C PHE A 674 -28.33 0.41 -40.71
N VAL A 675 -27.02 0.27 -40.51
CA VAL A 675 -26.05 1.32 -40.82
C VAL A 675 -25.97 1.59 -42.33
N SER A 676 -26.12 0.56 -43.17
CA SER A 676 -26.23 0.73 -44.63
C SER A 676 -27.46 1.56 -45.03
N ARG A 677 -28.58 1.42 -44.32
CA ARG A 677 -29.76 2.28 -44.52
C ARG A 677 -29.47 3.72 -44.11
N VAL A 678 -28.79 3.93 -42.98
CA VAL A 678 -28.39 5.27 -42.53
C VAL A 678 -27.50 5.96 -43.56
N ALA A 679 -26.47 5.28 -44.07
CA ALA A 679 -25.57 5.82 -45.09
C ALA A 679 -26.31 6.21 -46.37
N ARG A 680 -27.24 5.37 -46.85
CA ARG A 680 -28.07 5.66 -48.04
C ARG A 680 -28.95 6.89 -47.86
N ILE A 681 -29.47 7.13 -46.66
CA ILE A 681 -30.32 8.28 -46.37
C ILE A 681 -29.47 9.55 -46.21
N ASN A 682 -28.40 9.49 -45.40
CA ASN A 682 -27.70 10.68 -44.94
C ASN A 682 -26.52 11.14 -45.81
N ARG A 683 -26.02 10.29 -46.71
CA ARG A 683 -24.81 10.53 -47.52
C ARG A 683 -23.53 10.69 -46.70
N GLY A 684 -23.58 10.44 -45.40
CA GLY A 684 -22.40 10.33 -44.55
C GLY A 684 -21.71 8.97 -44.65
N ARG A 685 -20.52 8.86 -44.06
CA ARG A 685 -19.65 7.68 -44.18
C ARG A 685 -19.80 6.75 -42.98
N VAL A 686 -19.50 5.48 -43.22
CA VAL A 686 -19.52 4.43 -42.20
C VAL A 686 -18.15 3.76 -42.20
N PHE A 687 -17.53 3.72 -41.03
CA PHE A 687 -16.24 3.09 -40.80
C PHE A 687 -16.43 1.89 -39.87
N TYR A 688 -15.84 0.76 -40.23
CA TYR A 688 -15.76 -0.42 -39.36
C TYR A 688 -14.33 -0.52 -38.86
N THR A 689 -14.13 -0.42 -37.55
CA THR A 689 -12.80 -0.38 -36.93
C THR A 689 -12.78 -1.23 -35.67
N THR A 690 -11.60 -1.46 -35.11
CA THR A 690 -11.41 -2.07 -33.79
C THR A 690 -11.19 -0.96 -32.76
N PRO A 691 -11.39 -1.23 -31.45
CA PRO A 691 -11.10 -0.24 -30.41
C PRO A 691 -9.69 0.36 -30.51
N ASP A 692 -8.69 -0.46 -30.85
CA ASP A 692 -7.29 -0.04 -30.95
C ASP A 692 -7.02 0.91 -32.12
N GLU A 693 -7.73 0.75 -33.24
CA GLU A 693 -7.55 1.55 -34.46
C GLU A 693 -8.50 2.76 -34.53
N LEU A 694 -9.52 2.82 -33.67
CA LEU A 694 -10.59 3.83 -33.71
C LEU A 694 -10.06 5.27 -33.77
N GLY A 695 -9.04 5.58 -32.97
CA GLY A 695 -8.47 6.92 -32.89
C GLY A 695 -7.78 7.34 -34.18
N GLU A 696 -7.10 6.41 -34.84
CA GLU A 696 -6.36 6.67 -36.07
C GLU A 696 -7.33 7.02 -37.20
N TYR A 697 -8.36 6.21 -37.41
CA TYR A 697 -9.38 6.45 -38.43
C TYR A 697 -10.12 7.78 -38.23
N ILE A 698 -10.55 8.07 -36.99
CA ILE A 698 -11.31 9.29 -36.70
C ILE A 698 -10.45 10.54 -36.92
N LEU A 699 -9.20 10.54 -36.47
CA LEU A 699 -8.32 11.71 -36.61
C LEU A 699 -7.92 11.93 -38.07
N VAL A 700 -7.56 10.88 -38.81
CA VAL A 700 -7.23 10.98 -40.24
C VAL A 700 -8.46 11.44 -41.02
N ASP A 701 -9.64 10.91 -40.72
CA ASP A 701 -10.88 11.31 -41.38
C ASP A 701 -11.24 12.78 -41.12
N PHE A 702 -11.16 13.22 -39.86
CA PHE A 702 -11.44 14.60 -39.48
C PHE A 702 -10.47 15.59 -40.16
N VAL A 703 -9.17 15.30 -40.11
CA VAL A 703 -8.13 16.16 -40.71
C VAL A 703 -8.21 16.16 -42.23
N SER A 704 -8.42 15.00 -42.85
CA SER A 704 -8.56 14.89 -44.31
C SER A 704 -9.81 15.60 -44.82
N ASN A 705 -10.93 15.53 -44.10
CA ASN A 705 -12.15 16.25 -44.45
C ASN A 705 -11.96 17.78 -44.33
N LYS A 706 -11.23 18.25 -43.32
CA LYS A 706 -10.83 19.67 -43.23
C LYS A 706 -9.92 20.08 -44.39
N ARG A 707 -8.92 19.27 -44.75
CA ARG A 707 -8.05 19.54 -45.93
C ARG A 707 -8.85 19.54 -47.24
N LYS A 708 -9.79 18.61 -47.42
CA LYS A 708 -10.68 18.59 -48.59
C LYS A 708 -11.61 19.79 -48.62
N SER A 709 -12.18 20.22 -47.51
CA SER A 709 -12.97 21.47 -47.47
C SER A 709 -12.13 22.70 -47.83
N LEU A 710 -10.81 22.66 -47.63
CA LEU A 710 -9.88 23.71 -48.06
C LEU A 710 -9.43 23.53 -49.52
N SER A 711 -9.38 22.30 -50.05
CA SER A 711 -8.86 21.98 -51.41
C SER A 711 -9.94 21.75 -52.47
N SER A 712 -11.20 21.59 -52.07
CA SER A 712 -12.37 21.42 -52.96
C SER A 712 -13.33 22.61 -52.92
N ALA A 713 -12.92 23.67 -52.22
CA ALA A 713 -13.42 25.04 -52.38
C ALA A 713 -12.47 25.82 -53.32
#